data_AF-A0A9P9G633-F1
#
_entry.id   AF-A0A9P9G633-F1
#
_cell.length_a   1.000
_cell.length_b   1.000
_cell.length_c   1.000
_cell.angle_alpha   90.00
_cell.angle_beta   90.00
_cell.angle_gamma   90.00
#
_symmetry.space_group_name_H-M   'P 1'
#
loop_
_entity.id
_entity.type
_entity.pdbx_description
1 polymer ?
#
loop_
_entity_poly.entity_id
_entity_poly.type
_entity_poly.pdbx_seq_one_letter_code
_entity_poly.pdbx_strand_id
1 'polypeptide(L)'
;MTQDQKHEALQPIHPSMKGKLDPVFEKLYNDNVANTPLKPIDLSVLRSKYSVLYSYGTGPAPDVARQYDTQITTHEGVALDVRVYEPNATGPWPVHIDYHGGGWGLGDLDTESHICKHICNLAGVAVIDVAYRLVPENAFPCGVTDSFAALKYIYEKGAERFNIDPTGISVGGVSAGGFISLALGHMARDAGIPLKLIAVGTPVVDDLSQYSSASDSPFPSMQENEHAPTLNWGRLTWFDKLKWSSLGSTPEQIAEKRQQVPEMFANLFKAKDFTNLPKTVIYTAGADPLRDEGEAYGMKLIEHGNEVTIKRFPGVPHPFMHMDKDLWQAKDFILQTAAAIRLSFGKLARVLDRSIPTSDNPPPPHTSSASNCPSHVNQPERASPRLMGDEHGVLRSTKIVGSLIVATVGGFACSARGLLKGRDGGDHSTDSAESNLESNLDVSIADLLCQMSSASAFDAPVIDEAAPTQEPYWSLSHDAAWLDMLPKTPPANASPPVSMKDTSLSLYTPSLVPDMTSPHDKALLNHYSTIVASVLSRRTNTASNPYVGYILPMAMSNQLILHCVLALSATHWQRLQPCMRDRALFHQGQATQSLARLLPHVDANSVDIALASCLLLCMTELFDGTSQGWKLHLQGAKRLLSTLKFQHGDMLTGHFKFSVKLARFLDSAATTSTCKPPLIDNETVTTSLELTEDVNGEDTAVYGIPKELFHLVDRINNLASKRGTRVDDRSEAFNDDVLHATIAYEWALRLRLHQITEGYSLGDKVSECVERIIESAQKVRYGSSVESCLLFPLVMAGGSCDCLGQRLVVQDRLMVMERTCGFGYIHQSRELVEKVWKRRETEPIVNWARIRYEEMGGLALY
;
A
#
# COMPACT_ATOMS: atom_id res chain seq x y z
N MET A 1 -7.65 8.28 45.91
CA MET A 1 -6.50 8.26 44.97
C MET A 1 -6.60 9.51 44.14
N THR A 2 -5.66 10.45 44.31
CA THR A 2 -5.64 11.72 43.58
C THR A 2 -5.32 11.49 42.10
N GLN A 3 -5.84 12.35 41.23
CA GLN A 3 -5.72 12.27 39.77
C GLN A 3 -4.26 12.32 39.27
N ASP A 4 -3.34 12.81 40.11
CA ASP A 4 -1.89 12.98 39.88
C ASP A 4 -1.04 11.69 39.83
N GLN A 5 -1.64 10.49 39.90
CA GLN A 5 -0.88 9.22 39.89
C GLN A 5 -1.06 8.39 38.61
N LYS A 6 -1.79 8.86 37.60
CA LYS A 6 -2.11 8.09 36.37
C LYS A 6 -1.26 8.49 35.16
N HIS A 7 0.07 8.38 35.24
CA HIS A 7 0.98 8.70 34.12
C HIS A 7 1.39 7.46 33.28
N GLU A 8 0.83 6.30 33.56
CA GLU A 8 1.33 5.04 33.01
C GLU A 8 0.63 4.58 31.73
N ALA A 9 1.32 3.71 30.97
CA ALA A 9 0.72 2.95 29.89
C ALA A 9 -0.37 2.06 30.50
N LEU A 10 -1.56 2.07 29.92
CA LEU A 10 -2.68 1.26 30.39
C LEU A 10 -2.34 -0.22 30.14
N GLN A 11 -2.28 -1.00 31.22
CA GLN A 11 -2.08 -2.45 31.19
C GLN A 11 -3.29 -3.11 31.87
N PRO A 12 -4.04 -4.00 31.18
CA PRO A 12 -3.93 -4.37 29.76
C PRO A 12 -4.34 -3.24 28.79
N ILE A 13 -4.23 -3.49 27.47
CA ILE A 13 -4.67 -2.55 26.42
C ILE A 13 -6.07 -2.01 26.74
N HIS A 14 -6.21 -0.69 26.69
CA HIS A 14 -7.47 -0.04 27.03
C HIS A 14 -8.60 -0.45 26.05
N PRO A 15 -9.84 -0.69 26.52
CA PRO A 15 -10.94 -1.12 25.65
C PRO A 15 -11.22 -0.21 24.46
N SER A 16 -10.96 1.10 24.58
CA SER A 16 -11.11 2.07 23.47
C SER A 16 -10.11 1.88 22.32
N MET A 17 -9.07 1.08 22.54
CA MET A 17 -8.04 0.75 21.54
C MET A 17 -8.30 -0.59 20.84
N LYS A 18 -9.29 -1.37 21.30
CA LYS A 18 -9.64 -2.66 20.70
C LYS A 18 -10.02 -2.48 19.22
N GLY A 19 -9.43 -3.31 18.35
CA GLY A 19 -9.68 -3.25 16.91
C GLY A 19 -9.08 -2.02 16.21
N LYS A 20 -8.30 -1.19 16.92
CA LYS A 20 -7.49 -0.10 16.33
C LYS A 20 -6.05 -0.52 16.04
N LEU A 21 -5.62 -1.66 16.59
CA LEU A 21 -4.24 -2.13 16.58
C LEU A 21 -4.07 -3.32 15.64
N ASP A 22 -2.86 -3.49 15.10
CA ASP A 22 -2.46 -4.66 14.34
C ASP A 22 -2.46 -5.89 15.29
N PRO A 23 -3.10 -7.00 14.93
CA PRO A 23 -3.16 -8.19 15.79
C PRO A 23 -1.77 -8.74 16.18
N VAL A 24 -0.76 -8.57 15.33
CA VAL A 24 0.64 -8.94 15.65
C VAL A 24 1.15 -8.06 16.78
N PHE A 25 0.88 -6.75 16.73
CA PHE A 25 1.24 -5.83 17.80
C PHE A 25 0.46 -6.14 19.08
N GLU A 26 -0.86 -6.38 19.00
CA GLU A 26 -1.67 -6.72 20.18
C GLU A 26 -1.12 -7.96 20.88
N LYS A 27 -0.78 -9.01 20.13
CA LYS A 27 -0.15 -10.21 20.67
C LYS A 27 1.20 -9.90 21.31
N LEU A 28 2.07 -9.17 20.61
CA LEU A 28 3.39 -8.80 21.11
C LEU A 28 3.31 -8.01 22.43
N TYR A 29 2.39 -7.06 22.51
CA TYR A 29 2.15 -6.25 23.70
C TYR A 29 1.57 -7.09 24.85
N ASN A 30 0.62 -7.97 24.56
CA ASN A 30 0.00 -8.83 25.57
C ASN A 30 0.98 -9.84 26.17
N ASP A 31 1.84 -10.42 25.34
CA ASP A 31 2.83 -11.41 25.76
C ASP A 31 3.94 -10.79 26.63
N ASN A 32 4.32 -9.53 26.37
CA ASN A 32 5.52 -8.93 26.97
C ASN A 32 5.26 -7.77 27.93
N VAL A 33 4.14 -7.04 27.79
CA VAL A 33 3.93 -5.76 28.47
C VAL A 33 2.66 -5.76 29.33
N ALA A 34 1.56 -6.38 28.86
CA ALA A 34 0.24 -6.33 29.52
C ALA A 34 0.18 -6.79 30.97
N ASN A 35 1.13 -7.63 31.40
CA ASN A 35 1.17 -8.16 32.77
C ASN A 35 2.22 -7.48 33.65
N THR A 36 2.85 -6.40 33.18
CA THR A 36 3.87 -5.68 33.94
C THR A 36 3.20 -4.81 35.02
N PRO A 37 3.64 -4.86 36.29
CA PRO A 37 3.08 -4.03 37.35
C PRO A 37 3.21 -2.55 37.04
N LEU A 38 2.14 -1.80 37.29
CA LEU A 38 2.17 -0.35 37.21
C LEU A 38 3.10 0.21 38.29
N LYS A 39 4.10 1.01 37.90
CA LYS A 39 5.05 1.68 38.80
C LYS A 39 5.22 3.16 38.43
N PRO A 40 5.31 4.06 39.43
CA PRO A 40 5.68 5.45 39.19
C PRO A 40 6.93 5.56 38.33
N ILE A 41 6.94 6.51 37.40
CA ILE A 41 8.08 6.72 36.50
C ILE A 41 9.25 7.28 37.30
N ASP A 42 10.26 6.44 37.50
CA ASP A 42 11.59 6.86 37.95
C ASP A 42 12.47 7.07 36.71
N LEU A 43 12.87 8.32 36.47
CA LEU A 43 13.66 8.70 35.29
C LEU A 43 14.99 7.94 35.21
N SER A 44 15.65 7.72 36.35
CA SER A 44 16.94 7.02 36.39
C SER A 44 16.80 5.55 35.99
N VAL A 45 15.77 4.88 36.52
CA VAL A 45 15.45 3.50 36.17
C VAL A 45 15.00 3.38 34.72
N LEU A 46 14.16 4.31 34.25
CA LEU A 46 13.67 4.32 32.88
C LEU A 46 14.82 4.48 31.89
N ARG A 47 15.74 5.43 32.12
CA ARG A 47 16.95 5.61 31.30
C ARG A 47 17.82 4.36 31.26
N SER A 48 18.07 3.71 32.41
CA SER A 48 18.91 2.51 32.47
C SER A 48 18.41 1.32 31.64
N LYS A 49 17.15 1.35 31.20
CA LYS A 49 16.50 0.28 30.44
C LYS A 49 15.90 0.76 29.12
N TYR A 50 16.09 2.04 28.75
CA TYR A 50 15.36 2.62 27.64
C TYR A 50 15.76 1.98 26.31
N SER A 51 17.06 1.76 26.09
CA SER A 51 17.60 1.11 24.89
C SER A 51 17.12 -0.33 24.69
N VAL A 52 16.69 -1.01 25.75
CA VAL A 52 16.15 -2.38 25.70
C VAL A 52 14.64 -2.44 25.87
N LEU A 53 13.96 -1.28 25.98
CA LEU A 53 12.53 -1.19 26.29
C LEU A 53 11.67 -1.93 25.25
N TYR A 54 12.09 -1.91 23.98
CA TYR A 54 11.39 -2.53 22.85
C TYR A 54 12.05 -3.82 22.35
N SER A 55 13.08 -4.32 23.06
CA SER A 55 13.86 -5.50 22.65
C SER A 55 13.04 -6.77 22.41
N TYR A 56 11.84 -6.87 23.00
CA TYR A 56 10.91 -7.98 22.73
C TYR A 56 10.43 -8.01 21.27
N GLY A 57 10.39 -6.87 20.59
CA GLY A 57 9.96 -6.72 19.20
C GLY A 57 11.10 -6.39 18.22
N THR A 58 12.31 -6.10 18.70
CA THR A 58 13.44 -5.71 17.85
C THR A 58 14.06 -6.90 17.15
N GLY A 59 14.24 -6.78 15.83
CA GLY A 59 14.88 -7.76 14.98
C GLY A 59 16.41 -7.72 15.07
N PRO A 60 17.11 -8.74 14.53
CA PRO A 60 18.56 -8.69 14.44
C PRO A 60 19.00 -7.61 13.45
N ALA A 61 19.83 -6.68 13.93
CA ALA A 61 20.45 -5.67 13.09
C ALA A 61 21.61 -6.25 12.26
N PRO A 62 21.82 -5.81 11.01
CA PRO A 62 22.95 -6.24 10.21
C PRO A 62 24.26 -5.66 10.75
N ASP A 63 25.36 -6.40 10.57
CA ASP A 63 26.69 -5.85 10.81
C ASP A 63 27.01 -4.75 9.78
N VAL A 64 27.69 -3.71 10.23
CA VAL A 64 28.25 -2.64 9.37
C VAL A 64 29.74 -2.86 9.19
N ALA A 65 30.36 -2.19 8.21
CA ALA A 65 31.80 -2.38 7.95
C ALA A 65 32.65 -1.95 9.14
N ARG A 66 32.24 -0.86 9.80
CA ARG A 66 32.84 -0.39 11.04
C ARG A 66 31.81 0.35 11.88
N GLN A 67 31.88 0.15 13.20
CA GLN A 67 31.15 0.93 14.20
C GLN A 67 32.15 1.42 15.24
N TYR A 68 32.11 2.70 15.60
CA TYR A 68 32.92 3.24 16.68
C TYR A 68 32.32 4.49 17.31
N ASP A 69 32.63 4.70 18.59
CA ASP A 69 32.21 5.87 19.35
C ASP A 69 33.36 6.89 19.39
N THR A 70 33.02 8.17 19.30
CA THR A 70 33.98 9.29 19.40
C THR A 70 33.25 10.52 19.90
N GLN A 71 34.02 11.55 20.27
CA GLN A 71 33.46 12.87 20.58
C GLN A 71 33.65 13.86 19.43
N ILE A 72 32.69 14.77 19.32
CA ILE A 72 32.81 16.03 18.59
C ILE A 72 32.71 17.18 19.59
N THR A 73 33.42 18.28 19.31
CA THR A 73 33.36 19.48 20.16
C THR A 73 32.67 20.59 19.39
N THR A 74 31.56 21.09 19.94
CA THR A 74 30.83 22.21 19.35
C THR A 74 31.68 23.49 19.39
N HIS A 75 31.30 24.49 18.59
CA HIS A 75 31.95 25.81 18.63
C HIS A 75 31.85 26.50 19.99
N GLU A 76 30.89 26.11 20.83
CA GLU A 76 30.71 26.58 22.21
C GLU A 76 31.51 25.76 23.24
N GLY A 77 32.31 24.79 22.79
CA GLY A 77 33.16 23.96 23.65
C GLY A 77 32.44 22.78 24.32
N VAL A 78 31.20 22.49 23.94
CA VAL A 78 30.45 21.33 24.45
C VAL A 78 30.95 20.08 23.74
N ALA A 79 31.39 19.07 24.50
CA ALA A 79 31.70 17.76 23.97
C ALA A 79 30.42 16.92 23.86
N LEU A 80 30.13 16.42 22.66
CA LEU A 80 29.01 15.53 22.36
C LEU A 80 29.56 14.17 21.94
N ASP A 81 29.07 13.11 22.56
CA ASP A 81 29.35 11.75 22.12
C ASP A 81 28.57 11.47 20.83
N VAL A 82 29.22 10.81 19.87
CA VAL A 82 28.62 10.35 18.63
C VAL A 82 29.04 8.92 18.34
N ARG A 83 28.15 8.17 17.72
CA ARG A 83 28.45 6.84 17.18
C ARG A 83 28.42 6.89 15.66
N VAL A 84 29.50 6.41 15.05
CA VAL A 84 29.65 6.39 13.59
C VAL A 84 29.51 4.96 13.08
N TYR A 85 28.66 4.77 12.08
CA TYR A 85 28.47 3.54 11.34
C TYR A 85 28.94 3.73 9.90
N GLU A 86 29.97 3.00 9.49
CA GLU A 86 30.54 3.05 8.14
C GLU A 86 29.94 1.93 7.26
N PRO A 87 29.46 2.25 6.04
CA PRO A 87 28.89 1.24 5.15
C PRO A 87 29.99 0.38 4.51
N ASN A 88 29.61 -0.78 3.99
CA ASN A 88 30.52 -1.68 3.27
C ASN A 88 30.78 -1.20 1.82
N ALA A 89 31.34 0.01 1.70
CA ALA A 89 31.75 0.65 0.45
C ALA A 89 32.91 1.61 0.71
N THR A 90 33.67 2.01 -0.31
CA THR A 90 34.72 3.04 -0.16
C THR A 90 34.13 4.45 -0.21
N GLY A 91 34.53 5.32 0.73
CA GLY A 91 34.11 6.72 0.77
C GLY A 91 34.80 7.64 -0.25
N PRO A 92 34.54 8.96 -0.21
CA PRO A 92 33.70 9.63 0.78
C PRO A 92 32.22 9.27 0.63
N TRP A 93 31.53 9.03 1.74
CA TRP A 93 30.12 8.64 1.73
C TRP A 93 29.19 9.82 1.98
N PRO A 94 28.03 9.91 1.33
CA PRO A 94 26.92 10.69 1.89
C PRO A 94 26.66 10.26 3.34
N VAL A 95 26.10 11.16 4.14
CA VAL A 95 25.85 10.92 5.56
C VAL A 95 24.39 11.13 5.93
N HIS A 96 23.88 10.25 6.78
CA HIS A 96 22.67 10.46 7.55
C HIS A 96 23.04 10.77 9.00
N ILE A 97 22.56 11.89 9.53
CA ILE A 97 22.75 12.26 10.94
C ILE A 97 21.45 11.92 11.66
N ASP A 98 21.53 10.99 12.60
CA ASP A 98 20.39 10.50 13.37
C ASP A 98 20.32 11.18 14.73
N TYR A 99 19.10 11.51 15.15
CA TYR A 99 18.80 12.08 16.45
C TYR A 99 17.73 11.22 17.11
N HIS A 100 18.08 10.54 18.20
CA HIS A 100 17.18 9.60 18.83
C HIS A 100 15.93 10.27 19.45
N GLY A 101 14.85 9.50 19.59
CA GLY A 101 13.65 9.85 20.32
C GLY A 101 13.80 9.75 21.84
N GLY A 102 12.69 9.88 22.57
CA GLY A 102 12.69 9.77 24.04
C GLY A 102 12.20 11.00 24.79
N GLY A 103 11.40 11.87 24.15
CA GLY A 103 10.77 13.02 24.80
C GLY A 103 11.78 13.93 25.49
N TRP A 104 12.89 14.23 24.80
CA TRP A 104 13.99 15.13 25.21
C TRP A 104 14.79 14.68 26.46
N GLY A 105 14.28 13.70 27.20
CA GLY A 105 14.80 13.28 28.50
C GLY A 105 15.26 11.83 28.57
N LEU A 106 15.01 11.02 27.52
CA LEU A 106 15.39 9.62 27.39
C LEU A 106 16.11 9.41 26.04
N GLY A 107 16.67 8.21 25.87
CA GLY A 107 17.40 7.82 24.66
C GLY A 107 18.90 7.98 24.80
N ASP A 108 19.62 7.25 23.96
CA ASP A 108 21.08 7.18 23.88
C ASP A 108 21.51 6.54 22.55
N LEU A 109 22.82 6.38 22.34
CA LEU A 109 23.41 5.78 21.13
C LEU A 109 23.09 4.28 20.93
N ASP A 110 22.46 3.63 21.92
CA ASP A 110 22.04 2.23 21.84
C ASP A 110 20.56 2.11 21.44
N THR A 111 19.75 3.12 21.74
CA THR A 111 18.29 3.13 21.56
C THR A 111 17.86 2.90 20.11
N GLU A 112 18.52 3.56 19.16
CA GLU A 112 18.22 3.48 17.72
C GLU A 112 19.33 2.78 16.92
N SER A 113 20.27 2.12 17.61
CA SER A 113 21.43 1.49 16.97
C SER A 113 21.05 0.47 15.89
N HIS A 114 19.99 -0.32 16.11
CA HIS A 114 19.53 -1.27 15.10
C HIS A 114 19.02 -0.57 13.82
N ILE A 115 18.25 0.52 13.95
CA ILE A 115 17.74 1.32 12.83
C ILE A 115 18.92 1.95 12.08
N CYS A 116 19.87 2.56 12.81
CA CYS A 116 21.08 3.15 12.24
C CYS A 116 21.88 2.13 11.39
N LYS A 117 22.06 0.90 11.90
CA LYS A 117 22.74 -0.19 11.16
C LYS A 117 21.99 -0.60 9.90
N HIS A 118 20.67 -0.70 9.97
CA HIS A 118 19.85 -0.98 8.79
C HIS A 118 19.95 0.14 7.75
N ILE A 119 19.84 1.41 8.17
CA ILE A 119 19.96 2.56 7.27
C ILE A 119 21.34 2.58 6.61
N CYS A 120 22.41 2.43 7.39
CA CYS A 120 23.79 2.42 6.90
C CYS A 120 23.98 1.42 5.75
N ASN A 121 23.52 0.18 5.95
CA ASN A 121 23.65 -0.89 4.96
C ASN A 121 22.70 -0.76 3.76
N LEU A 122 21.42 -0.47 4.00
CA LEU A 122 20.40 -0.44 2.94
C LEU A 122 20.50 0.80 2.05
N ALA A 123 20.85 1.95 2.63
CA ALA A 123 21.05 3.19 1.89
C ALA A 123 22.47 3.31 1.33
N GLY A 124 23.45 2.61 1.90
CA GLY A 124 24.85 2.65 1.49
C GLY A 124 25.52 3.98 1.85
N VAL A 125 25.22 4.50 3.04
CA VAL A 125 25.66 5.81 3.55
C VAL A 125 26.31 5.67 4.92
N ALA A 126 27.17 6.62 5.30
CA ALA A 126 27.60 6.74 6.68
C ALA A 126 26.42 7.18 7.55
N VAL A 127 26.31 6.65 8.77
CA VAL A 127 25.34 7.13 9.76
C VAL A 127 26.11 7.67 10.97
N ILE A 128 25.76 8.88 11.41
CA ILE A 128 26.32 9.49 12.62
C ILE A 128 25.14 9.74 13.58
N ASP A 129 25.06 8.94 14.62
CA ASP A 129 24.08 9.06 15.70
C ASP A 129 24.63 9.99 16.78
N VAL A 130 23.83 10.97 17.22
CA VAL A 130 24.26 12.08 18.09
C VAL A 130 23.60 11.98 19.46
N ALA A 131 24.42 11.81 20.51
CA ALA A 131 23.97 11.87 21.90
C ALA A 131 23.86 13.33 22.37
N TYR A 132 22.78 14.00 21.97
CA TYR A 132 22.49 15.36 22.44
C TYR A 132 22.15 15.38 23.94
N ARG A 133 22.40 16.51 24.62
CA ARG A 133 22.15 16.58 26.06
C ARG A 133 20.65 16.53 26.38
N LEU A 134 20.33 15.83 27.48
CA LEU A 134 18.95 15.55 27.88
C LEU A 134 18.47 16.46 29.01
N VAL A 135 17.14 16.69 29.05
CA VAL A 135 16.45 17.26 30.21
C VAL A 135 16.28 16.20 31.30
N PRO A 136 16.27 16.56 32.60
CA PRO A 136 16.32 17.92 33.14
C PRO A 136 17.72 18.43 33.46
N GLU A 137 18.77 17.62 33.33
CA GLU A 137 20.15 18.01 33.67
C GLU A 137 20.64 19.20 32.85
N ASN A 138 20.20 19.27 31.60
CA ASN A 138 20.45 20.38 30.70
C ASN A 138 19.08 20.95 30.30
N ALA A 139 18.84 22.21 30.62
CA ALA A 139 17.55 22.84 30.39
C ALA A 139 17.16 22.86 28.90
N PHE A 140 15.88 22.68 28.61
CA PHE A 140 15.33 22.88 27.25
C PHE A 140 15.66 24.31 26.77
N PRO A 141 16.05 24.55 25.50
CA PRO A 141 16.08 23.65 24.34
C PRO A 141 17.47 23.04 24.03
N CYS A 142 18.28 22.68 25.04
CA CYS A 142 19.66 22.22 24.84
C CYS A 142 19.83 21.13 23.77
N GLY A 143 18.95 20.12 23.72
CA GLY A 143 19.02 19.06 22.73
C GLY A 143 18.90 19.57 21.28
N VAL A 144 18.08 20.60 21.04
CA VAL A 144 17.93 21.24 19.72
C VAL A 144 19.20 22.01 19.35
N THR A 145 19.73 22.80 20.28
CA THR A 145 20.93 23.62 20.03
C THR A 145 22.19 22.75 19.86
N ASP A 146 22.32 21.69 20.65
CA ASP A 146 23.40 20.71 20.54
C ASP A 146 23.36 20.00 19.19
N SER A 147 22.16 19.57 18.78
CA SER A 147 21.96 18.88 17.51
C SER A 147 22.30 19.75 16.31
N PHE A 148 21.96 21.04 16.35
CA PHE A 148 22.37 22.00 15.31
C PHE A 148 23.88 22.24 15.31
N ALA A 149 24.49 22.35 16.49
CA ALA A 149 25.93 22.49 16.60
C ALA A 149 26.68 21.24 16.08
N ALA A 150 26.13 20.05 16.31
CA ALA A 150 26.63 18.79 15.75
C ALA A 150 26.51 18.77 14.22
N LEU A 151 25.35 19.14 13.67
CA LEU A 151 25.16 19.28 12.21
C LEU A 151 26.21 20.21 11.60
N LYS A 152 26.42 21.39 12.19
CA LYS A 152 27.42 22.35 11.71
C LYS A 152 28.83 21.78 11.77
N TYR A 153 29.20 21.11 12.88
CA TYR A 153 30.50 20.45 13.00
C TYR A 153 30.69 19.38 11.91
N ILE A 154 29.68 18.53 11.70
CA ILE A 154 29.74 17.46 10.70
C ILE A 154 29.84 18.03 9.29
N TYR A 155 29.10 19.10 8.98
CA TYR A 155 29.21 19.80 7.70
C TYR A 155 30.60 20.41 7.46
N GLU A 156 31.19 21.04 8.48
CA GLU A 156 32.47 21.76 8.34
C GLU A 156 33.70 20.83 8.44
N LYS A 157 33.65 19.77 9.25
CA LYS A 157 34.79 18.93 9.62
C LYS A 157 34.62 17.46 9.25
N GLY A 158 33.43 17.04 8.84
CA GLY A 158 33.13 15.62 8.62
C GLY A 158 33.93 14.99 7.47
N ALA A 159 34.25 15.75 6.42
CA ALA A 159 35.06 15.25 5.31
C ALA A 159 36.44 14.74 5.78
N GLU A 160 37.12 15.51 6.64
CA GLU A 160 38.42 15.14 7.20
C GLU A 160 38.26 14.11 8.34
N ARG A 161 37.26 14.31 9.21
CA ARG A 161 37.13 13.52 10.45
C ARG A 161 36.53 12.12 10.24
N PHE A 162 35.60 11.99 9.31
CA PHE A 162 34.74 10.82 9.12
C PHE A 162 34.74 10.29 7.68
N ASN A 163 35.52 10.88 6.77
CA ASN A 163 35.53 10.51 5.35
C ASN A 163 34.12 10.55 4.72
N ILE A 164 33.35 11.60 5.02
CA ILE A 164 32.00 11.81 4.45
C ILE A 164 31.99 12.92 3.39
N ASP A 165 30.98 12.91 2.52
CA ASP A 165 30.68 13.97 1.57
C ASP A 165 29.78 15.03 2.24
N PRO A 166 30.29 16.24 2.52
CA PRO A 166 29.51 17.28 3.19
C PRO A 166 28.43 17.90 2.30
N THR A 167 28.43 17.59 1.00
CA THR A 167 27.35 18.00 0.08
C THR A 167 26.18 17.03 0.05
N GLY A 168 26.34 15.85 0.66
CA GLY A 168 25.35 14.78 0.74
C GLY A 168 24.91 14.51 2.18
N ILE A 169 24.32 15.50 2.85
CA ILE A 169 23.84 15.37 4.24
C ILE A 169 22.32 15.21 4.26
N SER A 170 21.85 14.21 5.01
CA SER A 170 20.46 14.08 5.45
C SER A 170 20.40 14.04 6.97
N VAL A 171 19.27 14.45 7.53
CA VAL A 171 19.00 14.37 8.98
C VAL A 171 17.73 13.56 9.23
N GLY A 172 17.65 12.91 10.38
CA GLY A 172 16.48 12.13 10.75
C GLY A 172 16.40 11.81 12.23
N GLY A 173 15.29 11.19 12.60
CA GLY A 173 15.02 10.79 13.97
C GLY A 173 13.54 10.52 14.19
N VAL A 174 13.22 9.99 15.36
CA VAL A 174 11.84 9.65 15.74
C VAL A 174 11.35 10.50 16.90
N SER A 175 10.04 10.74 16.99
CA SER A 175 9.44 11.43 18.14
C SER A 175 10.08 12.82 18.39
N ALA A 176 10.69 13.03 19.56
CA ALA A 176 11.48 14.22 19.88
C ALA A 176 12.69 14.43 18.95
N GLY A 177 13.33 13.36 18.48
CA GLY A 177 14.38 13.41 17.45
C GLY A 177 13.84 13.82 16.08
N GLY A 178 12.59 13.43 15.79
CA GLY A 178 11.84 13.92 14.63
C GLY A 178 11.57 15.43 14.73
N PHE A 179 11.15 15.91 15.90
CA PHE A 179 11.03 17.35 16.16
C PHE A 179 12.35 18.09 15.92
N ILE A 180 13.46 17.59 16.49
CA ILE A 180 14.79 18.16 16.32
C ILE A 180 15.11 18.26 14.83
N SER A 181 14.98 17.17 14.08
CA SER A 181 15.28 17.11 12.64
C SER A 181 14.47 18.11 11.81
N LEU A 182 13.17 18.27 12.10
CA LEU A 182 12.34 19.28 11.44
C LEU A 182 12.80 20.71 11.78
N ALA A 183 13.12 20.99 13.05
CA ALA A 183 13.67 22.28 13.47
C ALA A 183 15.02 22.58 12.78
N LEU A 184 15.90 21.58 12.69
CA LEU A 184 17.19 21.69 12.00
C LEU A 184 17.01 22.01 10.51
N GLY A 185 15.92 21.56 9.88
CA GLY A 185 15.60 21.95 8.51
C GLY A 185 15.53 23.47 8.30
N HIS A 186 14.83 24.16 9.21
CA HIS A 186 14.76 25.63 9.20
C HIS A 186 16.10 26.26 9.52
N MET A 187 16.77 25.79 10.57
CA MET A 187 18.05 26.35 11.01
C MET A 187 19.15 26.15 9.95
N ALA A 188 19.15 25.02 9.24
CA ALA A 188 20.08 24.71 8.17
C ALA A 188 19.85 25.61 6.96
N ARG A 189 18.59 25.84 6.55
CA ARG A 189 18.25 26.81 5.49
C ARG A 189 18.80 28.20 5.85
N ASP A 190 18.52 28.67 7.05
CA ASP A 190 18.90 30.00 7.50
C ASP A 190 20.43 30.16 7.64
N ALA A 191 21.15 29.07 7.92
CA ALA A 191 22.61 29.03 7.99
C ALA A 191 23.30 28.67 6.65
N GLY A 192 22.54 28.42 5.58
CA GLY A 192 23.09 28.04 4.27
C GLY A 192 23.72 26.64 4.21
N ILE A 193 23.27 25.71 5.07
CA ILE A 193 23.70 24.30 5.08
C ILE A 193 22.76 23.51 4.15
N PRO A 194 23.24 22.94 3.03
CA PRO A 194 22.39 22.34 2.00
C PRO A 194 22.00 20.89 2.33
N LEU A 195 21.05 20.72 3.26
CA LEU A 195 20.46 19.41 3.55
C LEU A 195 19.71 18.85 2.33
N LYS A 196 19.92 17.56 2.04
CA LYS A 196 19.27 16.85 0.92
C LYS A 196 17.94 16.22 1.31
N LEU A 197 17.80 15.82 2.56
CA LEU A 197 16.60 15.13 3.06
C LEU A 197 16.46 15.31 4.57
N ILE A 198 15.21 15.47 5.02
CA ILE A 198 14.77 15.29 6.39
C ILE A 198 13.85 14.06 6.42
N ALA A 199 14.19 13.02 7.19
CA ALA A 199 13.40 11.79 7.28
C ALA A 199 13.00 11.52 8.74
N VAL A 200 11.71 11.66 9.07
CA VAL A 200 11.24 11.63 10.45
C VAL A 200 10.13 10.61 10.69
N GLY A 201 10.18 9.94 11.84
CA GLY A 201 9.14 9.02 12.32
C GLY A 201 8.37 9.60 13.51
N THR A 202 7.04 9.56 13.43
CA THR A 202 6.10 9.99 14.48
C THR A 202 6.54 11.28 15.21
N PRO A 203 6.82 12.37 14.47
CA PRO A 203 7.43 13.56 15.07
C PRO A 203 6.48 14.26 16.04
N VAL A 204 7.04 14.86 17.09
CA VAL A 204 6.34 15.91 17.85
C VAL A 204 6.40 17.21 17.04
N VAL A 205 5.34 18.00 17.05
CA VAL A 205 5.24 19.26 16.30
C VAL A 205 4.64 20.38 17.14
N ASP A 206 3.52 20.11 17.81
CA ASP A 206 2.74 21.13 18.49
C ASP A 206 3.14 21.31 19.97
N ASP A 207 2.73 22.43 20.56
CA ASP A 207 2.96 22.71 21.98
C ASP A 207 1.83 22.13 22.83
N LEU A 208 2.04 20.89 23.29
CA LEU A 208 1.09 20.16 24.14
C LEU A 208 0.64 20.94 25.39
N SER A 209 1.49 21.82 25.92
CA SER A 209 1.20 22.57 27.16
C SER A 209 0.05 23.58 27.04
N GLN A 210 -0.45 23.82 25.82
CA GLN A 210 -1.60 24.68 25.54
C GLN A 210 -2.92 23.98 25.85
N TYR A 211 -2.90 22.66 26.07
CA TYR A 211 -4.07 21.82 26.24
C TYR A 211 -4.15 21.28 27.67
N SER A 212 -5.33 21.35 28.30
CA SER A 212 -5.54 20.78 29.64
C SER A 212 -5.91 19.30 29.59
N SER A 213 -6.49 18.86 28.47
CA SER A 213 -6.93 17.49 28.21
C SER A 213 -6.76 17.13 26.73
N ALA A 214 -6.81 15.83 26.41
CA ALA A 214 -6.69 15.35 25.04
C ALA A 214 -7.79 15.91 24.11
N SER A 215 -8.99 16.18 24.64
CA SER A 215 -10.10 16.76 23.89
C SER A 215 -9.94 18.26 23.59
N ASP A 216 -9.03 18.96 24.27
CA ASP A 216 -8.77 20.38 23.98
C ASP A 216 -7.85 20.56 22.77
N SER A 217 -7.17 19.49 22.35
CA SER A 217 -6.31 19.51 21.17
C SER A 217 -7.15 19.66 19.90
N PRO A 218 -6.72 20.48 18.92
CA PRO A 218 -7.37 20.58 17.63
C PRO A 218 -7.17 19.33 16.76
N PHE A 219 -6.33 18.39 17.19
CA PHE A 219 -5.98 17.18 16.47
C PHE A 219 -6.84 15.99 16.92
N PRO A 220 -7.75 15.46 16.07
CA PRO A 220 -8.63 14.35 16.45
C PRO A 220 -7.89 13.12 16.97
N SER A 221 -6.73 12.79 16.39
CA SER A 221 -5.84 11.72 16.84
C SER A 221 -5.49 11.79 18.32
N MET A 222 -5.34 13.00 18.89
CA MET A 222 -5.02 13.18 20.30
C MET A 222 -6.13 12.59 21.19
N GLN A 223 -7.39 12.82 20.81
CA GLN A 223 -8.56 12.26 21.49
C GLN A 223 -8.77 10.78 21.13
N GLU A 224 -8.70 10.42 19.83
CA GLU A 224 -8.90 9.05 19.35
C GLU A 224 -7.94 8.04 20.00
N ASN A 225 -6.73 8.50 20.29
CA ASN A 225 -5.61 7.73 20.81
C ASN A 225 -5.19 8.16 22.23
N GLU A 226 -6.06 8.86 22.98
CA GLU A 226 -5.80 9.31 24.36
C GLU A 226 -5.28 8.19 25.26
N HIS A 227 -5.70 6.95 24.97
CA HIS A 227 -5.40 5.73 25.72
C HIS A 227 -4.51 4.74 24.93
N ALA A 228 -3.81 5.21 23.90
CA ALA A 228 -2.97 4.36 23.08
C ALA A 228 -1.89 3.62 23.89
N PRO A 229 -1.55 2.37 23.53
CA PRO A 229 -0.49 1.65 24.21
C PRO A 229 0.85 2.35 23.94
N THR A 230 1.79 2.22 24.87
CA THR A 230 3.15 2.79 24.82
C THR A 230 3.28 4.32 24.83
N LEU A 231 2.44 5.09 24.14
CA LEU A 231 2.42 6.55 24.26
C LEU A 231 0.96 7.01 24.27
N ASN A 232 0.55 7.56 25.39
CA ASN A 232 -0.80 8.05 25.63
C ASN A 232 -0.75 9.49 26.15
N TRP A 233 -1.91 10.12 26.32
CA TRP A 233 -2.01 11.48 26.86
C TRP A 233 -1.26 11.65 28.19
N GLY A 234 -1.39 10.69 29.11
CA GLY A 234 -0.72 10.72 30.41
C GLY A 234 0.81 10.71 30.32
N ARG A 235 1.37 10.02 29.33
CA ARG A 235 2.82 9.96 29.09
C ARG A 235 3.32 11.20 28.32
N LEU A 236 2.55 11.71 27.38
CA LEU A 236 2.83 12.97 26.67
C LEU A 236 2.90 14.15 27.65
N THR A 237 1.89 14.28 28.52
CA THR A 237 1.86 15.31 29.56
C THR A 237 3.02 15.18 30.55
N TRP A 238 3.45 13.94 30.86
CA TRP A 238 4.63 13.72 31.69
C TRP A 238 5.92 14.21 31.01
N PHE A 239 6.14 13.89 29.74
CA PHE A 239 7.31 14.39 28.98
C PHE A 239 7.30 15.91 28.85
N ASP A 240 6.13 16.50 28.57
CA ASP A 240 6.01 17.95 28.46
C ASP A 240 6.30 18.66 29.80
N LYS A 241 5.81 18.11 30.91
CA LYS A 241 6.15 18.59 32.25
C LYS A 241 7.65 18.43 32.55
N LEU A 242 8.27 17.31 32.17
CA LEU A 242 9.71 17.10 32.33
C LEU A 242 10.52 18.14 31.55
N LYS A 243 10.13 18.40 30.29
CA LYS A 243 10.72 19.41 29.42
C LYS A 243 10.65 20.81 30.03
N TRP A 244 9.46 21.28 30.44
CA TRP A 244 9.31 22.65 30.95
C TRP A 244 9.84 22.84 32.37
N SER A 245 9.77 21.82 33.23
CA SER A 245 10.36 21.89 34.58
C SER A 245 11.89 21.97 34.58
N SER A 246 12.55 21.58 33.48
CA SER A 246 14.00 21.76 33.32
C SER A 246 14.44 23.23 33.30
N LEU A 247 13.52 24.18 33.06
CA LEU A 247 13.85 25.59 33.01
C LEU A 247 14.11 26.21 34.39
N GLY A 248 13.47 25.73 35.45
CA GLY A 248 13.62 26.33 36.78
C GLY A 248 12.86 25.57 37.87
N SER A 249 13.11 25.96 39.12
CA SER A 249 12.55 25.27 40.28
C SER A 249 11.21 25.85 40.74
N THR A 250 10.86 27.06 40.30
CA THR A 250 9.57 27.71 40.62
C THR A 250 8.78 28.04 39.34
N PRO A 251 7.43 28.12 39.42
CA PRO A 251 6.59 28.48 38.28
C PRO A 251 6.98 29.82 37.63
N GLU A 252 7.39 30.81 38.43
CA GLU A 252 7.78 32.14 37.94
C GLU A 252 9.08 32.07 37.12
N GLN A 253 10.08 31.33 37.59
CA GLN A 253 11.34 31.11 36.87
C GLN A 253 11.10 30.35 35.56
N ILE A 254 10.24 29.34 35.59
CA ILE A 254 9.86 28.57 34.40
C ILE A 254 9.18 29.50 33.38
N ALA A 255 8.21 30.31 33.82
CA ALA A 255 7.49 31.23 32.94
C ALA A 255 8.41 32.28 32.30
N GLU A 256 9.31 32.88 33.09
CA GLU A 256 10.29 33.87 32.60
C GLU A 256 11.23 33.26 31.55
N LYS A 257 11.83 32.10 31.85
CA LYS A 257 12.75 31.45 30.91
C LYS A 257 12.04 30.87 29.70
N ARG A 258 10.79 30.44 29.83
CA ARG A 258 9.98 29.97 28.70
C ARG A 258 9.77 31.06 27.66
N GLN A 259 9.65 32.33 28.06
CA GLN A 259 9.59 33.47 27.14
C GLN A 259 10.88 33.67 26.33
N GLN A 260 12.01 33.16 26.81
CA GLN A 260 13.31 33.23 26.13
C GLN A 260 13.52 32.07 25.15
N VAL A 261 12.73 31.00 25.27
CA VAL A 261 12.76 29.89 24.32
C VAL A 261 12.14 30.36 23.00
N PRO A 262 12.84 30.24 21.85
CA PRO A 262 12.28 30.58 20.56
C PRO A 262 10.93 29.88 20.33
N GLU A 263 9.92 30.62 19.86
CA GLU A 263 8.56 30.08 19.71
C GLU A 263 8.51 28.80 18.88
N MET A 264 9.33 28.71 17.82
CA MET A 264 9.37 27.51 16.96
C MET A 264 9.88 26.26 17.70
N PHE A 265 10.69 26.44 18.76
CA PHE A 265 11.18 25.32 19.57
C PHE A 265 10.11 24.83 20.55
N ALA A 266 9.12 25.66 20.89
CA ALA A 266 7.93 25.20 21.61
C ALA A 266 6.92 24.55 20.67
N ASN A 267 6.72 25.15 19.49
CA ASN A 267 5.71 24.77 18.51
C ASN A 267 6.23 25.02 17.09
N LEU A 268 6.49 23.97 16.32
CA LEU A 268 7.05 24.11 14.96
C LEU A 268 6.13 24.87 14.00
N PHE A 269 4.81 24.94 14.26
CA PHE A 269 3.90 25.76 13.46
C PHE A 269 4.18 27.26 13.56
N LYS A 270 4.93 27.70 14.58
CA LYS A 270 5.35 29.10 14.81
C LYS A 270 6.67 29.48 14.11
N ALA A 271 7.22 28.61 13.26
CA ALA A 271 8.32 29.01 12.39
C ALA A 271 7.91 30.21 11.51
N LYS A 272 8.83 31.15 11.27
CA LYS A 272 8.53 32.41 10.58
C LYS A 272 8.38 32.26 9.07
N ASP A 273 9.06 31.28 8.48
CA ASP A 273 9.11 31.04 7.04
C ASP A 273 9.14 29.53 6.79
N PHE A 274 8.22 29.05 5.96
CA PHE A 274 8.13 27.65 5.56
C PHE A 274 8.60 27.41 4.13
N THR A 275 9.14 28.40 3.43
CA THR A 275 9.62 28.25 2.05
C THR A 275 11.06 27.70 2.00
N ASN A 276 11.41 27.07 0.87
CA ASN A 276 12.77 26.60 0.56
C ASN A 276 13.38 25.67 1.62
N LEU A 277 12.55 24.81 2.21
CA LEU A 277 13.01 23.78 3.15
C LEU A 277 13.45 22.52 2.39
N PRO A 278 14.34 21.71 2.98
CA PRO A 278 14.78 20.46 2.38
C PRO A 278 13.61 19.52 2.07
N LYS A 279 13.81 18.62 1.10
CA LYS A 279 12.88 17.51 0.85
C LYS A 279 12.63 16.79 2.18
N THR A 280 11.35 16.56 2.49
CA THR A 280 10.96 16.02 3.79
C THR A 280 10.10 14.77 3.63
N VAL A 281 10.38 13.74 4.41
CA VAL A 281 9.55 12.54 4.52
C VAL A 281 9.08 12.41 5.96
N ILE A 282 7.77 12.31 6.14
CA ILE A 282 7.10 12.20 7.44
C ILE A 282 6.35 10.87 7.49
N TYR A 283 6.75 10.03 8.43
CA TYR A 283 6.06 8.77 8.72
C TYR A 283 5.24 8.94 10.01
N THR A 284 3.95 8.58 9.99
CA THR A 284 3.08 8.63 11.17
C THR A 284 2.52 7.27 11.51
N ALA A 285 2.11 7.06 12.76
CA ALA A 285 1.51 5.83 13.23
C ALA A 285 -0.02 6.00 13.41
N GLY A 286 -0.80 4.99 13.06
CA GLY A 286 -2.26 5.08 13.06
C GLY A 286 -2.87 5.18 14.46
N ALA A 287 -2.28 4.49 15.44
CA ALA A 287 -2.69 4.47 16.84
C ALA A 287 -1.74 5.33 17.71
N ASP A 288 -1.52 6.58 17.28
CA ASP A 288 -0.63 7.55 17.89
C ASP A 288 -1.36 8.88 18.12
N PRO A 289 -1.32 9.47 19.34
CA PRO A 289 -1.87 10.79 19.58
C PRO A 289 -1.23 11.91 18.72
N LEU A 290 0.03 11.75 18.29
CA LEU A 290 0.77 12.76 17.52
C LEU A 290 0.59 12.61 16.00
N ARG A 291 -0.28 11.70 15.56
CA ARG A 291 -0.51 11.39 14.14
C ARG A 291 -0.89 12.63 13.33
N ASP A 292 -1.92 13.35 13.75
CA ASP A 292 -2.48 14.42 12.92
C ASP A 292 -1.62 15.69 12.96
N GLU A 293 -0.89 15.98 14.05
CA GLU A 293 0.03 17.13 14.08
C GLU A 293 1.23 16.95 13.13
N GLY A 294 1.78 15.73 13.04
CA GLY A 294 2.83 15.38 12.09
C GLY A 294 2.36 15.51 10.64
N GLU A 295 1.15 15.02 10.35
CA GLU A 295 0.57 15.12 9.00
C GLU A 295 0.20 16.56 8.64
N ALA A 296 -0.36 17.33 9.58
CA ALA A 296 -0.67 18.76 9.39
C ALA A 296 0.59 19.58 9.14
N TYR A 297 1.71 19.25 9.79
CA TYR A 297 2.99 19.88 9.49
C TYR A 297 3.45 19.62 8.06
N GLY A 298 3.36 18.36 7.61
CA GLY A 298 3.66 17.99 6.24
C GLY A 298 2.79 18.73 5.22
N MET A 299 1.49 18.88 5.51
CA MET A 299 0.58 19.67 4.68
C MET A 299 0.98 21.15 4.63
N LYS A 300 1.35 21.74 5.76
CA LYS A 300 1.83 23.13 5.81
C LYS A 300 3.10 23.31 4.97
N LEU A 301 4.01 22.35 4.98
CA LEU A 301 5.20 22.37 4.11
C LEU A 301 4.82 22.30 2.62
N ILE A 302 3.86 21.45 2.25
CA ILE A 302 3.36 21.35 0.86
C ILE A 302 2.75 22.69 0.43
N GLU A 303 1.91 23.31 1.24
CA GLU A 303 1.27 24.60 0.95
C GLU A 303 2.29 25.71 0.65
N HIS A 304 3.48 25.63 1.24
CA HIS A 304 4.59 26.57 1.03
C HIS A 304 5.58 26.13 -0.07
N GLY A 305 5.21 25.15 -0.89
CA GLY A 305 5.94 24.77 -2.09
C GLY A 305 7.08 23.75 -1.89
N ASN A 306 7.20 23.14 -0.71
CA ASN A 306 8.26 22.16 -0.44
C ASN A 306 7.89 20.76 -0.96
N GLU A 307 8.91 19.96 -1.23
CA GLU A 307 8.74 18.55 -1.61
C GLU A 307 8.57 17.68 -0.37
N VAL A 308 7.38 17.12 -0.19
CA VAL A 308 7.04 16.33 1.01
C VAL A 308 6.41 14.99 0.63
N THR A 309 6.80 13.94 1.35
CA THR A 309 6.11 12.65 1.35
C THR A 309 5.53 12.40 2.74
N ILE A 310 4.24 12.08 2.82
CA ILE A 310 3.57 11.75 4.08
C ILE A 310 3.06 10.32 3.97
N LYS A 311 3.43 9.44 4.89
CA LYS A 311 2.92 8.06 4.95
C LYS A 311 2.51 7.68 6.36
N ARG A 312 1.24 7.26 6.49
CA ARG A 312 0.69 6.70 7.73
C ARG A 312 0.83 5.18 7.74
N PHE A 313 1.35 4.63 8.83
CA PHE A 313 1.38 3.21 9.12
C PHE A 313 0.19 2.83 10.00
N PRO A 314 -0.79 2.07 9.49
CA PRO A 314 -2.00 1.75 10.25
C PRO A 314 -1.74 0.69 11.32
N GLY A 315 -2.55 0.71 12.38
CA GLY A 315 -2.59 -0.35 13.39
C GLY A 315 -1.43 -0.36 14.38
N VAL A 316 -0.46 0.52 14.23
CA VAL A 316 0.75 0.50 15.08
C VAL A 316 0.81 1.71 16.01
N PRO A 317 1.42 1.55 17.20
CA PRO A 317 1.57 2.64 18.16
C PRO A 317 2.76 3.55 17.79
N HIS A 318 2.96 4.60 18.58
CA HIS A 318 4.04 5.58 18.37
C HIS A 318 5.45 4.97 18.15
N PRO A 319 6.00 4.08 19.00
CA PRO A 319 7.37 3.57 18.86
C PRO A 319 7.46 2.32 17.96
N PHE A 320 6.56 2.15 16.99
CA PHE A 320 6.47 0.89 16.22
C PHE A 320 7.73 0.55 15.43
N MET A 321 8.48 1.56 14.99
CA MET A 321 9.70 1.39 14.19
C MET A 321 10.79 0.55 14.88
N HIS A 322 10.76 0.42 16.21
CA HIS A 322 11.68 -0.44 16.96
C HIS A 322 11.27 -1.93 16.98
N MET A 323 10.12 -2.28 16.41
CA MET A 323 9.51 -3.62 16.50
C MET A 323 9.60 -4.39 15.16
N ASP A 324 10.72 -4.26 14.48
CA ASP A 324 11.00 -4.80 13.14
C ASP A 324 11.24 -6.32 13.09
N LYS A 325 11.17 -7.04 14.21
CA LYS A 325 11.20 -8.52 14.19
C LYS A 325 9.95 -9.09 13.54
N ASP A 326 8.79 -8.68 14.07
CA ASP A 326 7.50 -9.28 13.76
C ASP A 326 6.55 -8.29 13.05
N LEU A 327 6.66 -6.98 13.29
CA LEU A 327 5.81 -5.99 12.61
C LEU A 327 6.35 -5.68 11.22
N TRP A 328 5.50 -5.89 10.21
CA TRP A 328 5.83 -5.54 8.83
C TRP A 328 5.93 -4.02 8.66
N GLN A 329 5.11 -3.24 9.39
CA GLN A 329 5.14 -1.78 9.36
C GLN A 329 6.52 -1.24 9.75
N ALA A 330 7.13 -1.82 10.78
CA ALA A 330 8.45 -1.43 11.26
C ALA A 330 9.55 -1.74 10.23
N LYS A 331 9.50 -2.94 9.60
CA LYS A 331 10.40 -3.28 8.48
C LYS A 331 10.23 -2.32 7.30
N ASP A 332 8.98 -2.00 6.94
CA ASP A 332 8.67 -1.12 5.82
C ASP A 332 9.06 0.35 6.10
N PHE A 333 8.97 0.81 7.35
CA PHE A 333 9.53 2.10 7.78
C PHE A 333 11.04 2.17 7.54
N ILE A 334 11.79 1.15 7.98
CA ILE A 334 13.24 1.08 7.78
C ILE A 334 13.60 1.06 6.29
N LEU A 335 12.93 0.20 5.50
CA LEU A 335 13.18 0.04 4.07
C LEU A 335 12.92 1.34 3.30
N GLN A 336 11.80 2.02 3.57
CA GLN A 336 11.46 3.26 2.88
C GLN A 336 12.33 4.43 3.32
N THR A 337 12.69 4.51 4.60
CA THR A 337 13.61 5.54 5.10
C THR A 337 14.96 5.41 4.41
N ALA A 338 15.52 4.20 4.37
CA ALA A 338 16.77 3.93 3.66
C ALA A 338 16.68 4.23 2.16
N ALA A 339 15.55 3.88 1.51
CA ALA A 339 15.32 4.19 0.12
C ALA A 339 15.25 5.70 -0.15
N ALA A 340 14.54 6.46 0.69
CA ALA A 340 14.42 7.92 0.58
C ALA A 340 15.79 8.59 0.74
N ILE A 341 16.57 8.18 1.75
CA ILE A 341 17.95 8.64 1.98
C ILE A 341 18.80 8.37 0.73
N ARG A 342 18.83 7.13 0.24
CA ARG A 342 19.60 6.74 -0.94
C ARG A 342 19.23 7.56 -2.19
N LEU A 343 17.94 7.76 -2.43
CA LEU A 343 17.44 8.50 -3.58
C LEU A 343 17.79 9.99 -3.51
N SER A 344 17.83 10.58 -2.31
CA SER A 344 18.17 12.00 -2.12
C SER A 344 19.60 12.35 -2.56
N PHE A 345 20.50 11.36 -2.61
CA PHE A 345 21.91 11.55 -2.97
C PHE A 345 22.24 11.22 -4.44
N GLY A 346 21.23 10.97 -5.29
CA GLY A 346 21.41 11.05 -6.74
C GLY A 346 22.27 9.96 -7.41
N LYS A 347 22.63 8.85 -6.75
CA LYS A 347 23.16 7.67 -7.45
C LYS A 347 22.03 6.84 -8.07
N LEU A 348 21.35 7.41 -9.07
CA LEU A 348 20.81 6.64 -10.20
C LEU A 348 22.02 6.17 -11.04
N ALA A 349 22.87 5.33 -10.44
CA ALA A 349 23.89 4.62 -11.18
C ALA A 349 23.16 3.65 -12.10
N ARG A 350 23.08 4.03 -13.39
CA ARG A 350 22.95 3.15 -14.55
C ARG A 350 22.86 1.65 -14.20
N VAL A 351 21.67 1.17 -13.86
CA VAL A 351 21.37 -0.28 -13.86
C VAL A 351 21.05 -0.75 -15.29
N LEU A 352 20.98 0.17 -16.25
CA LEU A 352 20.80 -0.11 -17.68
C LEU A 352 22.09 -0.44 -18.44
N ASP A 353 23.27 -0.45 -17.78
CA ASP A 353 24.54 -0.77 -18.43
C ASP A 353 25.28 -1.91 -17.71
N ARG A 354 24.57 -3.03 -17.49
CA ARG A 354 25.24 -4.33 -17.54
C ARG A 354 25.02 -4.87 -18.94
N SER A 355 25.91 -4.48 -19.85
CA SER A 355 26.19 -5.28 -21.02
C SER A 355 26.36 -6.73 -20.59
N ILE A 356 25.41 -7.55 -20.98
CA ILE A 356 25.57 -9.00 -21.07
C ILE A 356 26.87 -9.19 -21.88
N PRO A 357 27.86 -9.98 -21.41
CA PRO A 357 28.98 -10.33 -22.28
C PRO A 357 28.39 -11.07 -23.47
N THR A 358 28.33 -10.40 -24.63
CA THR A 358 28.03 -11.04 -25.90
C THR A 358 29.10 -12.09 -26.13
N SER A 359 28.72 -13.37 -26.10
CA SER A 359 29.60 -14.49 -26.44
C SER A 359 29.84 -14.53 -27.95
N ASP A 360 30.51 -13.51 -28.47
CA ASP A 360 31.00 -13.48 -29.85
C ASP A 360 32.52 -13.47 -29.83
N ASN A 361 33.09 -14.63 -29.52
CA ASN A 361 34.45 -14.97 -29.95
C ASN A 361 34.42 -16.40 -30.48
N PRO A 362 34.84 -16.64 -31.74
CA PRO A 362 34.95 -18.01 -32.26
C PRO A 362 36.04 -18.75 -31.49
N PRO A 363 35.90 -20.08 -31.28
CA PRO A 363 36.85 -20.84 -30.50
C PRO A 363 38.22 -20.86 -31.21
N PRO A 364 39.34 -20.73 -30.48
CA PRO A 364 40.66 -20.88 -31.06
C PRO A 364 40.93 -22.36 -31.39
N PRO A 365 41.74 -22.65 -32.44
CA PRO A 365 41.92 -24.00 -32.93
C PRO A 365 42.74 -24.85 -31.95
N HIS A 366 42.31 -26.12 -31.83
CA HIS A 366 43.05 -27.18 -31.17
C HIS A 366 44.50 -27.23 -31.62
N THR A 367 45.44 -27.07 -30.68
CA THR A 367 46.79 -27.59 -30.84
C THR A 367 47.20 -28.34 -29.58
N SER A 368 47.60 -29.57 -29.82
CA SER A 368 48.14 -30.54 -28.88
C SER A 368 49.55 -30.16 -28.45
N SER A 369 49.85 -30.21 -27.15
CA SER A 369 51.16 -30.69 -26.69
C SER A 369 51.13 -31.02 -25.20
N ALA A 370 51.64 -32.21 -24.92
CA ALA A 370 51.78 -32.83 -23.61
C ALA A 370 52.76 -32.09 -22.68
N SER A 371 52.60 -32.37 -21.39
CA SER A 371 53.64 -32.85 -20.46
C SER A 371 53.79 -32.09 -19.14
N ASN A 372 53.87 -32.91 -18.08
CA ASN A 372 54.59 -32.73 -16.81
C ASN A 372 53.88 -32.10 -15.61
N CYS A 373 53.37 -32.99 -14.75
CA CYS A 373 53.53 -32.88 -13.29
C CYS A 373 55.02 -32.99 -12.90
N PRO A 374 55.41 -32.46 -11.72
CA PRO A 374 55.65 -33.39 -10.60
C PRO A 374 55.25 -32.85 -9.20
N SER A 375 54.50 -33.71 -8.49
CA SER A 375 54.70 -34.22 -7.12
C SER A 375 55.29 -33.37 -5.95
N HIS A 376 54.58 -33.50 -4.82
CA HIS A 376 55.02 -33.88 -3.46
C HIS A 376 55.16 -32.83 -2.31
N VAL A 377 54.34 -33.07 -1.27
CA VAL A 377 54.72 -33.31 0.16
C VAL A 377 54.74 -32.11 1.13
N ASN A 378 53.74 -32.02 2.03
CA ASN A 378 53.84 -32.38 3.48
C ASN A 378 52.61 -31.90 4.29
N GLN A 379 51.97 -32.83 5.02
CA GLN A 379 51.24 -32.54 6.27
C GLN A 379 52.17 -32.83 7.46
N PRO A 380 51.84 -32.36 8.68
CA PRO A 380 51.49 -33.33 9.71
C PRO A 380 50.33 -32.95 10.66
N GLU A 381 49.87 -34.00 11.35
CA GLU A 381 48.66 -34.24 12.16
C GLU A 381 48.63 -33.65 13.59
N ARG A 382 47.43 -33.62 14.20
CA ARG A 382 46.99 -34.40 15.41
C ARG A 382 45.62 -33.92 15.93
N ALA A 383 44.57 -34.77 15.94
CA ALA A 383 44.11 -35.73 16.98
C ALA A 383 43.21 -35.05 18.05
N SER A 384 41.97 -35.45 18.41
CA SER A 384 41.32 -36.75 18.74
C SER A 384 39.78 -36.52 18.97
N PRO A 385 38.92 -37.46 19.43
CA PRO A 385 38.74 -38.89 19.13
C PRO A 385 37.26 -39.30 18.83
N ARG A 386 37.08 -40.54 18.32
CA ARG A 386 35.85 -41.36 18.38
C ARG A 386 36.05 -42.51 19.38
N LEU A 387 34.97 -42.97 20.01
CA LEU A 387 34.66 -44.33 20.54
C LEU A 387 33.12 -44.33 20.75
N MET A 388 32.26 -45.10 20.04
CA MET A 388 31.94 -46.55 20.11
C MET A 388 31.75 -47.06 21.55
N GLY A 389 30.75 -47.85 21.94
CA GLY A 389 29.60 -48.56 21.37
C GLY A 389 28.71 -48.97 22.58
N ASP A 390 27.74 -49.89 22.58
CA ASP A 390 27.15 -50.79 21.59
C ASP A 390 26.00 -51.56 22.29
N GLU A 391 25.12 -52.19 21.48
CA GLU A 391 24.31 -53.42 21.74
C GLU A 391 22.94 -53.36 22.49
N HIS A 392 21.87 -54.11 22.16
CA HIS A 392 21.68 -55.26 21.25
C HIS A 392 20.16 -55.60 21.00
N GLY A 393 19.88 -56.37 19.92
CA GLY A 393 18.70 -57.26 19.73
C GLY A 393 17.72 -56.85 18.61
N VAL A 394 17.76 -57.28 17.34
CA VAL A 394 17.82 -58.60 16.63
C VAL A 394 16.49 -59.38 16.58
N LEU A 395 15.88 -59.46 15.38
CA LEU A 395 15.29 -60.65 14.68
C LEU A 395 14.40 -60.17 13.50
N ARG A 396 14.87 -60.10 12.25
CA ARG A 396 14.87 -61.10 11.15
C ARG A 396 13.54 -61.80 10.80
N SER A 397 12.96 -61.33 9.69
CA SER A 397 12.52 -62.06 8.46
C SER A 397 11.57 -63.27 8.53
N THR A 398 10.47 -63.19 7.77
CA THR A 398 10.06 -64.25 6.82
C THR A 398 9.10 -63.72 5.73
N LYS A 399 9.08 -64.44 4.61
CA LYS A 399 8.52 -64.17 3.28
C LYS A 399 7.51 -65.31 2.98
N ILE A 400 6.62 -65.14 1.98
CA ILE A 400 5.98 -66.19 1.11
C ILE A 400 4.45 -66.46 1.27
N VAL A 401 3.72 -66.06 0.20
CA VAL A 401 2.71 -66.78 -0.65
C VAL A 401 1.45 -67.43 -0.02
N GLY A 402 0.28 -66.86 -0.38
CA GLY A 402 -0.66 -67.40 -1.38
C GLY A 402 -1.69 -68.48 -0.99
N SER A 403 -2.88 -68.34 -1.62
CA SER A 403 -3.97 -69.32 -1.89
C SER A 403 -5.30 -69.02 -1.18
N LEU A 404 -6.52 -69.19 -1.72
CA LEU A 404 -7.07 -69.58 -3.03
C LEU A 404 -8.61 -69.75 -2.87
N ILE A 405 -9.41 -69.58 -3.95
CA ILE A 405 -10.77 -70.15 -4.23
C ILE A 405 -11.98 -69.56 -3.46
N VAL A 406 -13.21 -69.40 -3.98
CA VAL A 406 -13.93 -69.32 -5.29
C VAL A 406 -15.45 -69.30 -4.92
N ALA A 407 -16.32 -68.86 -5.86
CA ALA A 407 -17.80 -69.05 -5.95
C ALA A 407 -18.65 -67.82 -5.57
N THR A 408 -19.62 -67.27 -6.32
CA THR A 408 -20.33 -67.57 -7.59
C THR A 408 -21.16 -66.30 -7.94
N VAL A 409 -21.01 -65.66 -9.11
CA VAL A 409 -21.90 -65.64 -10.31
C VAL A 409 -23.41 -65.37 -10.09
N GLY A 410 -23.94 -64.40 -10.86
CA GLY A 410 -25.34 -64.24 -11.28
C GLY A 410 -25.95 -62.91 -10.83
N GLY A 411 -26.36 -61.93 -11.65
CA GLY A 411 -27.00 -62.00 -12.97
C GLY A 411 -28.48 -61.56 -12.85
N PHE A 412 -28.98 -60.79 -13.83
CA PHE A 412 -30.34 -60.19 -14.00
C PHE A 412 -30.52 -58.77 -13.41
N ALA A 413 -30.74 -57.68 -14.14
CA ALA A 413 -31.47 -57.34 -15.37
C ALA A 413 -33.02 -57.25 -15.25
N CYS A 414 -33.52 -56.04 -15.59
CA CYS A 414 -34.84 -55.69 -16.11
C CYS A 414 -36.11 -55.64 -15.21
N SER A 415 -36.64 -54.41 -15.11
CA SER A 415 -37.98 -53.97 -15.55
C SER A 415 -39.25 -54.64 -15.00
N ALA A 416 -40.09 -53.84 -14.32
CA ALA A 416 -41.54 -53.67 -14.57
C ALA A 416 -42.13 -52.75 -13.49
N ARG A 417 -42.69 -51.57 -13.82
CA ARG A 417 -44.09 -51.32 -14.20
C ARG A 417 -45.14 -51.83 -13.19
N GLY A 418 -45.73 -50.87 -12.45
CA GLY A 418 -47.17 -50.64 -12.52
C GLY A 418 -48.01 -50.93 -11.28
N LEU A 419 -48.99 -50.02 -11.08
CA LEU A 419 -50.30 -50.17 -10.42
C LEU A 419 -50.34 -50.00 -8.89
N LEU A 420 -51.34 -49.39 -8.26
CA LEU A 420 -52.41 -48.41 -8.56
C LEU A 420 -53.25 -48.34 -7.27
N LYS A 421 -53.88 -47.17 -7.00
CA LYS A 421 -55.06 -46.91 -6.14
C LYS A 421 -54.86 -47.01 -4.61
N GLY A 422 -55.38 -46.11 -3.78
CA GLY A 422 -56.21 -44.92 -4.01
C GLY A 422 -56.91 -44.47 -2.72
N ARG A 423 -57.61 -43.31 -2.83
CA ARG A 423 -58.67 -42.73 -1.97
C ARG A 423 -58.25 -42.10 -0.63
N ASP A 424 -58.83 -40.99 -0.15
CA ASP A 424 -59.91 -40.10 -0.62
C ASP A 424 -59.92 -38.83 0.27
N GLY A 425 -60.33 -37.68 -0.31
CA GLY A 425 -61.04 -36.53 0.28
C GLY A 425 -60.23 -35.57 1.18
N GLY A 426 -60.29 -34.24 1.07
CA GLY A 426 -61.08 -33.21 0.37
C GLY A 426 -60.59 -31.86 0.97
N ASP A 427 -60.99 -30.64 0.63
CA ASP A 427 -61.70 -29.97 -0.45
C ASP A 427 -61.52 -28.44 -0.14
N HIS A 428 -61.83 -27.55 -1.09
CA HIS A 428 -61.77 -26.05 -1.11
C HIS A 428 -60.54 -25.43 -1.81
N SER A 429 -60.61 -25.17 -3.13
CA SER A 429 -61.22 -24.00 -3.84
C SER A 429 -60.48 -22.68 -3.54
N THR A 430 -59.71 -22.10 -4.48
CA THR A 430 -60.23 -21.19 -5.52
C THR A 430 -59.52 -21.26 -6.89
N ASP A 431 -60.33 -21.01 -7.93
CA ASP A 431 -60.15 -20.94 -9.40
C ASP A 431 -58.93 -20.14 -9.95
N SER A 432 -58.19 -20.70 -10.93
CA SER A 432 -58.21 -20.46 -12.41
C SER A 432 -57.62 -19.10 -12.85
N ALA A 433 -56.71 -18.96 -13.83
CA ALA A 433 -56.44 -19.74 -15.03
C ALA A 433 -54.99 -19.53 -15.55
N GLU A 434 -54.43 -20.56 -16.20
CA GLU A 434 -53.26 -20.46 -17.07
C GLU A 434 -53.64 -19.89 -18.45
N SER A 435 -52.82 -18.98 -19.00
CA SER A 435 -52.38 -19.06 -20.41
C SER A 435 -51.22 -18.11 -20.69
N ASN A 436 -50.28 -18.59 -21.51
CA ASN A 436 -49.06 -17.96 -22.00
C ASN A 436 -49.27 -16.57 -22.63
N LEU A 437 -48.28 -15.67 -22.53
CA LEU A 437 -47.55 -15.12 -23.69
C LEU A 437 -46.38 -14.22 -23.25
N GLU A 438 -45.26 -14.35 -23.95
CA GLU A 438 -44.14 -13.42 -23.97
C GLU A 438 -44.60 -12.00 -24.36
N SER A 439 -44.17 -10.97 -23.62
CA SER A 439 -44.08 -9.61 -24.18
C SER A 439 -43.14 -8.73 -23.35
N ASN A 440 -42.20 -8.12 -24.07
CA ASN A 440 -41.31 -7.03 -23.66
C ASN A 440 -42.04 -5.95 -22.86
N LEU A 441 -41.39 -5.46 -21.80
CA LEU A 441 -41.73 -4.19 -21.16
C LEU A 441 -40.55 -3.23 -21.34
N ASP A 442 -40.69 -2.40 -22.38
CA ASP A 442 -40.00 -1.13 -22.54
C ASP A 442 -40.35 -0.22 -21.34
N VAL A 443 -39.33 0.18 -20.59
CA VAL A 443 -39.43 1.31 -19.65
C VAL A 443 -38.91 2.54 -20.38
N SER A 444 -39.77 3.54 -20.54
CA SER A 444 -39.53 4.80 -21.22
C SER A 444 -38.39 5.62 -20.58
N ILE A 445 -37.52 6.17 -21.44
CA ILE A 445 -36.39 7.07 -21.10
C ILE A 445 -36.86 8.40 -20.48
N ALA A 446 -38.14 8.75 -20.59
CA ALA A 446 -38.66 10.00 -19.98
C ALA A 446 -38.63 9.97 -18.44
N ASP A 447 -38.80 8.80 -17.82
CA ASP A 447 -38.71 8.66 -16.35
C ASP A 447 -37.25 8.59 -15.86
N LEU A 448 -36.30 8.24 -16.75
CA LEU A 448 -34.87 8.19 -16.47
C LEU A 448 -34.22 9.58 -16.39
N LEU A 449 -34.79 10.58 -17.07
CA LEU A 449 -34.24 11.95 -17.14
C LEU A 449 -34.74 12.86 -16.01
N CYS A 450 -35.86 12.54 -15.35
CA CYS A 450 -36.36 13.36 -14.24
C CYS A 450 -35.62 13.11 -12.91
N GLN A 451 -34.87 12.01 -12.79
CA GLN A 451 -34.10 11.66 -11.57
C GLN A 451 -32.63 12.10 -11.61
N MET A 452 -32.13 12.60 -12.76
CA MET A 452 -30.73 13.03 -12.92
C MET A 452 -30.47 14.50 -12.55
N SER A 453 -31.47 15.24 -12.04
CA SER A 453 -31.33 16.69 -11.73
C SER A 453 -31.81 17.13 -10.33
N SER A 454 -32.08 16.23 -9.38
CA SER A 454 -32.63 16.59 -8.06
C SER A 454 -31.74 16.24 -6.84
N ALA A 455 -30.45 15.98 -7.03
CA ALA A 455 -29.53 15.64 -5.92
C ALA A 455 -28.33 16.60 -5.82
N SER A 456 -28.58 17.91 -5.77
CA SER A 456 -27.59 18.89 -5.26
C SER A 456 -28.24 20.25 -4.98
N ALA A 457 -28.97 20.36 -3.87
CA ALA A 457 -29.36 21.65 -3.32
C ALA A 457 -29.41 21.55 -1.79
N PHE A 458 -28.33 21.98 -1.12
CA PHE A 458 -28.37 22.45 0.26
C PHE A 458 -27.32 23.55 0.44
N ASP A 459 -27.77 24.64 1.05
CA ASP A 459 -27.14 25.95 1.16
C ASP A 459 -25.84 25.98 1.99
N ALA A 460 -24.85 26.76 1.51
CA ALA A 460 -23.79 27.33 2.33
C ALA A 460 -23.52 28.79 1.85
N PRO A 461 -23.17 29.72 2.76
CA PRO A 461 -23.38 31.16 2.56
C PRO A 461 -22.30 31.83 1.69
N VAL A 462 -22.77 32.84 0.97
CA VAL A 462 -22.04 33.73 0.06
C VAL A 462 -21.08 34.65 0.81
N ILE A 463 -19.84 34.76 0.33
CA ILE A 463 -19.02 35.98 0.45
C ILE A 463 -18.70 36.45 -0.97
N ASP A 464 -18.96 37.74 -1.15
CA ASP A 464 -19.16 38.53 -2.36
C ASP A 464 -17.83 39.03 -2.95
N GLU A 465 -17.66 38.95 -4.28
CA GLU A 465 -16.92 39.97 -5.06
C GLU A 465 -17.24 39.86 -6.56
N ALA A 466 -17.40 41.03 -7.20
CA ALA A 466 -18.36 41.27 -8.27
C ALA A 466 -17.79 41.32 -9.72
N ALA A 467 -18.61 40.76 -10.64
CA ALA A 467 -18.95 41.22 -12.01
C ALA A 467 -17.93 41.14 -13.18
N PRO A 468 -18.37 41.19 -14.48
CA PRO A 468 -19.73 41.13 -15.03
C PRO A 468 -19.99 40.06 -16.12
N THR A 469 -21.29 39.85 -16.30
CA THR A 469 -22.08 39.03 -17.22
C THR A 469 -21.90 39.27 -18.73
N GLN A 470 -21.85 38.19 -19.52
CA GLN A 470 -22.46 38.11 -20.86
C GLN A 470 -22.97 36.69 -21.12
N GLU A 471 -24.29 36.51 -21.14
CA GLU A 471 -24.93 35.33 -21.73
C GLU A 471 -25.06 35.50 -23.26
N PRO A 472 -24.99 34.39 -24.02
CA PRO A 472 -25.97 34.22 -25.08
C PRO A 472 -26.66 32.84 -25.04
N TYR A 473 -27.99 32.94 -25.05
CA TYR A 473 -28.98 31.95 -25.46
C TYR A 473 -28.55 31.06 -26.64
N TRP A 474 -28.87 29.76 -26.57
CA TRP A 474 -29.00 28.89 -27.75
C TRP A 474 -30.37 28.17 -27.73
N SER A 475 -31.14 28.38 -28.79
CA SER A 475 -32.41 27.70 -29.04
C SER A 475 -32.16 26.29 -29.61
N LEU A 476 -32.88 25.30 -29.07
CA LEU A 476 -32.94 23.94 -29.62
C LEU A 476 -33.69 23.94 -30.95
N SER A 477 -32.97 23.68 -32.04
CA SER A 477 -33.55 23.19 -33.29
C SER A 477 -32.93 21.81 -33.60
N HIS A 478 -33.80 20.94 -34.11
CA HIS A 478 -33.59 19.51 -34.32
C HIS A 478 -32.52 19.26 -35.40
N ASP A 479 -31.60 18.32 -35.15
CA ASP A 479 -31.25 17.23 -36.07
C ASP A 479 -30.17 16.33 -35.45
N ALA A 480 -30.57 15.11 -35.02
CA ALA A 480 -29.67 14.07 -34.56
C ALA A 480 -29.25 13.20 -35.75
N ALA A 481 -28.14 13.56 -36.40
CA ALA A 481 -27.60 12.85 -37.57
C ALA A 481 -26.14 12.40 -37.40
N TRP A 482 -25.76 11.85 -36.23
CA TRP A 482 -24.38 11.39 -35.97
C TRP A 482 -24.25 9.91 -35.58
N LEU A 483 -25.36 9.18 -35.45
CA LEU A 483 -25.34 7.74 -35.14
C LEU A 483 -25.15 6.81 -36.36
N ASP A 484 -25.07 7.35 -37.59
CA ASP A 484 -25.07 6.54 -38.83
C ASP A 484 -23.97 6.89 -39.88
N MET A 485 -22.86 7.54 -39.49
CA MET A 485 -21.79 7.93 -40.45
C MET A 485 -20.42 7.32 -40.11
N LEU A 486 -20.19 6.10 -40.61
CA LEU A 486 -18.84 5.58 -40.90
C LEU A 486 -18.78 5.23 -42.39
N PRO A 487 -17.86 5.81 -43.20
CA PRO A 487 -17.76 5.46 -44.61
C PRO A 487 -17.15 4.06 -44.77
N LYS A 488 -17.84 3.22 -45.55
CA LYS A 488 -17.25 2.05 -46.23
C LYS A 488 -16.55 2.56 -47.49
N THR A 489 -15.26 2.31 -47.68
CA THR A 489 -14.58 2.53 -48.98
C THR A 489 -13.60 1.39 -49.34
N PRO A 490 -13.36 1.16 -50.66
CA PRO A 490 -12.92 -0.12 -51.25
C PRO A 490 -11.41 -0.14 -51.62
N PRO A 491 -10.85 -1.28 -52.11
CA PRO A 491 -9.40 -1.47 -52.22
C PRO A 491 -8.81 -0.93 -53.54
N ALA A 492 -7.59 -0.39 -53.50
CA ALA A 492 -6.75 -0.16 -54.68
C ALA A 492 -5.24 -0.24 -54.35
N ASN A 493 -4.48 -0.73 -55.34
CA ASN A 493 -3.17 -1.37 -55.30
C ASN A 493 -1.91 -0.45 -55.27
N ALA A 494 -0.80 -1.07 -54.79
CA ALA A 494 0.62 -1.01 -55.24
C ALA A 494 1.63 0.06 -54.71
N SER A 495 2.46 -0.39 -53.74
CA SER A 495 3.96 -0.39 -53.60
C SER A 495 4.80 0.92 -53.61
N PRO A 496 6.02 1.00 -52.97
CA PRO A 496 7.00 -0.07 -52.65
C PRO A 496 7.57 -0.06 -51.19
N PRO A 497 8.48 -1.00 -50.81
CA PRO A 497 8.73 -1.35 -49.41
C PRO A 497 9.81 -0.47 -48.78
N VAL A 498 9.58 -0.03 -47.54
CA VAL A 498 10.61 0.59 -46.70
C VAL A 498 10.82 -0.29 -45.46
N SER A 499 12.09 -0.60 -45.25
CA SER A 499 12.67 -1.51 -44.27
C SER A 499 12.15 -1.31 -42.84
N MET A 500 11.62 -2.39 -42.25
CA MET A 500 11.37 -2.47 -40.81
C MET A 500 12.69 -2.45 -40.04
N LYS A 501 12.91 -1.39 -39.27
CA LYS A 501 13.65 -1.35 -38.01
C LYS A 501 13.51 0.06 -37.47
N ASP A 502 12.54 0.23 -36.57
CA ASP A 502 12.64 1.10 -35.39
C ASP A 502 11.28 1.09 -34.67
N THR A 503 11.30 0.57 -33.44
CA THR A 503 10.25 0.78 -32.44
C THR A 503 10.24 2.25 -32.05
N SER A 504 9.60 3.10 -32.84
CA SER A 504 9.40 4.49 -32.47
C SER A 504 8.25 4.57 -31.45
N LEU A 505 8.61 4.86 -30.19
CA LEU A 505 7.82 5.84 -29.43
C LEU A 505 7.45 6.96 -30.40
N SER A 506 6.19 7.40 -30.39
CA SER A 506 5.77 8.66 -31.02
C SER A 506 6.92 9.67 -30.90
N LEU A 507 7.51 10.03 -32.05
CA LEU A 507 8.70 10.87 -32.15
C LEU A 507 8.42 12.18 -31.42
N TYR A 508 8.87 12.31 -30.17
CA TYR A 508 8.80 13.59 -29.48
C TYR A 508 9.92 13.82 -28.49
N THR A 509 10.45 15.02 -28.63
CA THR A 509 11.58 15.66 -27.96
C THR A 509 11.41 15.66 -26.43
N PRO A 510 12.45 15.35 -25.63
CA PRO A 510 12.40 15.52 -24.19
C PRO A 510 12.43 17.01 -23.88
N SER A 511 11.26 17.60 -23.61
CA SER A 511 11.17 18.96 -23.10
C SER A 511 10.08 19.04 -22.03
N LEU A 512 10.57 19.31 -20.81
CA LEU A 512 9.90 19.90 -19.65
C LEU A 512 8.85 19.01 -18.97
N VAL A 513 9.12 18.71 -17.69
CA VAL A 513 8.11 18.35 -16.69
C VAL A 513 6.89 19.26 -16.90
N PRO A 514 5.65 18.74 -16.87
CA PRO A 514 4.46 19.59 -16.96
C PRO A 514 4.60 20.73 -15.95
N ASP A 515 4.35 21.97 -16.38
CA ASP A 515 4.53 23.17 -15.55
C ASP A 515 3.44 23.21 -14.47
N MET A 516 3.58 22.34 -13.46
CA MET A 516 2.67 22.22 -12.34
C MET A 516 2.98 23.37 -11.38
N THR A 517 2.16 24.41 -11.41
CA THR A 517 2.30 25.58 -10.53
C THR A 517 1.75 25.30 -9.13
N SER A 518 0.75 24.40 -9.02
CA SER A 518 0.12 24.03 -7.76
C SER A 518 1.04 23.14 -6.90
N PRO A 519 1.36 23.55 -5.65
CA PRO A 519 2.12 22.69 -4.74
C PRO A 519 1.40 21.38 -4.40
N HIS A 520 0.06 21.41 -4.34
CA HIS A 520 -0.76 20.23 -4.11
C HIS A 520 -0.63 19.22 -5.26
N ASP A 521 -0.48 19.68 -6.51
CA ASP A 521 -0.33 18.76 -7.66
C ASP A 521 1.04 18.11 -7.68
N LYS A 522 2.08 18.86 -7.29
CA LYS A 522 3.42 18.31 -7.08
C LYS A 522 3.40 17.24 -5.99
N ALA A 523 2.73 17.52 -4.88
CA ALA A 523 2.58 16.56 -3.78
C ALA A 523 1.79 15.32 -4.22
N LEU A 524 0.71 15.49 -4.99
CA LEU A 524 -0.09 14.39 -5.55
C LEU A 524 0.71 13.53 -6.53
N LEU A 525 1.54 14.14 -7.37
CA LEU A 525 2.43 13.38 -8.26
C LEU A 525 3.50 12.62 -7.47
N ASN A 526 4.08 13.24 -6.44
CA ASN A 526 5.02 12.58 -5.55
C ASN A 526 4.36 11.40 -4.82
N HIS A 527 3.17 11.61 -4.25
CA HIS A 527 2.33 10.57 -3.62
C HIS A 527 2.02 9.43 -4.58
N TYR A 528 1.74 9.74 -5.85
CA TYR A 528 1.52 8.73 -6.87
C TYR A 528 2.77 7.86 -7.06
N SER A 529 3.92 8.48 -7.26
CA SER A 529 5.17 7.77 -7.56
C SER A 529 5.71 6.94 -6.40
N THR A 530 5.44 7.36 -5.16
CA THR A 530 5.99 6.75 -3.95
C THR A 530 5.04 5.73 -3.31
N ILE A 531 3.73 6.05 -3.29
CA ILE A 531 2.74 5.28 -2.54
C ILE A 531 1.74 4.61 -3.48
N VAL A 532 1.06 5.37 -4.35
CA VAL A 532 -0.03 4.79 -5.16
C VAL A 532 0.51 3.73 -6.12
N ALA A 533 1.54 4.04 -6.88
CA ALA A 533 2.12 3.11 -7.85
C ALA A 533 2.66 1.83 -7.20
N SER A 534 3.16 1.91 -5.95
CA SER A 534 3.65 0.74 -5.22
C SER A 534 2.50 -0.12 -4.68
N VAL A 535 1.39 0.48 -4.25
CA VAL A 535 0.15 -0.25 -3.91
C VAL A 535 -0.45 -0.95 -5.14
N LEU A 536 -0.34 -0.33 -6.32
CA LEU A 536 -0.89 -0.86 -7.57
C LEU A 536 -0.02 -1.96 -8.22
N SER A 537 1.20 -2.23 -7.75
CA SER A 537 2.07 -3.23 -8.39
C SER A 537 2.82 -4.11 -7.40
N ARG A 538 2.90 -5.42 -7.70
CA ARG A 538 3.73 -6.39 -6.96
C ARG A 538 5.21 -6.05 -6.95
N ARG A 539 5.66 -5.32 -7.97
CA ARG A 539 7.08 -5.12 -8.23
C ARG A 539 7.60 -4.01 -7.33
N THR A 540 8.35 -4.43 -6.32
CA THR A 540 9.02 -3.54 -5.36
C THR A 540 10.11 -2.69 -5.99
N ASN A 541 10.65 -3.10 -7.15
CA ASN A 541 11.59 -2.31 -7.93
C ASN A 541 10.87 -1.34 -8.87
N THR A 542 11.06 -0.04 -8.63
CA THR A 542 10.56 1.08 -9.42
C THR A 542 10.78 0.94 -10.93
N ALA A 543 11.95 0.43 -11.36
CA ALA A 543 12.28 0.29 -12.79
C ALA A 543 11.43 -0.77 -13.52
N SER A 544 10.81 -1.67 -12.76
CA SER A 544 10.05 -2.80 -13.28
C SER A 544 8.53 -2.64 -13.06
N ASN A 545 8.11 -1.63 -12.31
CA ASN A 545 6.71 -1.30 -12.04
C ASN A 545 6.11 -0.54 -13.24
N PRO A 546 5.09 -1.07 -13.93
CA PRO A 546 4.52 -0.46 -15.14
C PRO A 546 3.79 0.87 -14.88
N TYR A 547 3.30 1.11 -13.67
CA TYR A 547 2.71 2.42 -13.30
C TYR A 547 3.77 3.51 -13.22
N VAL A 548 5.01 3.15 -12.90
CA VAL A 548 6.15 4.09 -12.92
C VAL A 548 6.87 4.07 -14.26
N GLY A 549 7.04 2.91 -14.89
CA GLY A 549 7.80 2.74 -16.13
C GLY A 549 7.05 3.14 -17.40
N TYR A 550 5.71 3.08 -17.40
CA TYR A 550 4.88 3.41 -18.57
C TYR A 550 3.94 4.60 -18.29
N ILE A 551 3.12 4.52 -17.24
CA ILE A 551 2.10 5.55 -16.97
C ILE A 551 2.72 6.89 -16.57
N LEU A 552 3.71 6.89 -15.68
CA LEU A 552 4.33 8.14 -15.23
C LEU A 552 5.01 8.91 -16.39
N PRO A 553 5.81 8.30 -17.29
CA PRO A 553 6.30 8.97 -18.50
C PRO A 553 5.18 9.53 -19.38
N MET A 554 4.10 8.78 -19.60
CA MET A 554 2.94 9.27 -20.35
C MET A 554 2.30 10.51 -19.69
N ALA A 555 2.19 10.51 -18.36
CA ALA A 555 1.69 11.65 -17.59
C ALA A 555 2.60 12.88 -17.72
N MET A 556 3.91 12.69 -17.78
CA MET A 556 4.87 13.79 -17.97
C MET A 556 4.80 14.42 -19.36
N SER A 557 4.30 13.68 -20.36
CA SER A 557 4.19 14.15 -21.74
C SER A 557 2.76 14.52 -22.17
N ASN A 558 1.74 14.20 -21.38
CA ASN A 558 0.34 14.42 -21.74
C ASN A 558 -0.53 14.89 -20.57
N GLN A 559 -1.14 16.06 -20.71
CA GLN A 559 -1.97 16.70 -19.68
C GLN A 559 -3.22 15.90 -19.29
N LEU A 560 -3.84 15.20 -20.23
CA LEU A 560 -5.00 14.36 -19.92
C LEU A 560 -4.58 13.17 -19.03
N ILE A 561 -3.47 12.49 -19.35
CA ILE A 561 -2.95 11.41 -18.51
C ILE A 561 -2.49 11.95 -17.15
N LEU A 562 -1.87 13.12 -17.11
CA LEU A 562 -1.50 13.79 -15.86
C LEU A 562 -2.72 14.00 -14.97
N HIS A 563 -3.82 14.55 -15.50
CA HIS A 563 -5.05 14.70 -14.73
C HIS A 563 -5.63 13.36 -14.28
N CYS A 564 -5.57 12.30 -15.08
CA CYS A 564 -5.97 10.96 -14.63
C CYS A 564 -5.13 10.47 -13.44
N VAL A 565 -3.80 10.64 -13.49
CA VAL A 565 -2.86 10.26 -12.42
C VAL A 565 -3.10 11.07 -11.15
N LEU A 566 -3.27 12.40 -11.27
CA LEU A 566 -3.53 13.28 -10.15
C LEU A 566 -4.89 13.00 -9.50
N ALA A 567 -5.93 12.73 -10.30
CA ALA A 567 -7.25 12.34 -9.81
C ALA A 567 -7.15 11.03 -9.02
N LEU A 568 -6.50 10.01 -9.58
CA LEU A 568 -6.29 8.72 -8.91
C LEU A 568 -5.55 8.87 -7.58
N SER A 569 -4.48 9.68 -7.58
CA SER A 569 -3.68 9.96 -6.40
C SER A 569 -4.46 10.71 -5.32
N ALA A 570 -5.25 11.71 -5.72
CA ALA A 570 -6.08 12.49 -4.80
C ALA A 570 -7.22 11.65 -4.21
N THR A 571 -7.85 10.78 -5.01
CA THR A 571 -8.87 9.82 -4.55
C THR A 571 -8.31 8.83 -3.53
N HIS A 572 -7.06 8.39 -3.69
CA HIS A 572 -6.39 7.56 -2.68
C HIS A 572 -6.05 8.39 -1.43
N TRP A 573 -5.49 9.59 -1.58
CA TRP A 573 -5.04 10.39 -0.44
C TRP A 573 -6.18 10.99 0.38
N GLN A 574 -7.32 11.33 -0.23
CA GLN A 574 -8.46 11.97 0.46
C GLN A 574 -9.01 11.15 1.64
N ARG A 575 -8.78 9.83 1.65
CA ARG A 575 -9.18 8.94 2.76
C ARG A 575 -8.37 9.18 4.03
N LEU A 576 -7.11 9.58 3.88
CA LEU A 576 -6.22 9.95 4.99
C LEU A 576 -6.25 11.46 5.24
N GLN A 577 -6.41 12.25 4.16
CA GLN A 577 -6.35 13.71 4.14
C GLN A 577 -7.59 14.29 3.46
N PRO A 578 -8.71 14.47 4.17
CA PRO A 578 -9.99 14.87 3.59
C PRO A 578 -9.95 16.14 2.70
N CYS A 579 -8.99 17.04 2.94
CA CYS A 579 -8.76 18.24 2.13
C CYS A 579 -8.43 17.95 0.65
N MET A 580 -7.97 16.74 0.31
CA MET A 580 -7.64 16.37 -1.08
C MET A 580 -8.87 16.11 -1.95
N ARG A 581 -10.07 16.05 -1.38
CA ARG A 581 -11.32 15.75 -2.10
C ARG A 581 -11.61 16.73 -3.23
N ASP A 582 -11.40 18.02 -2.99
CA ASP A 582 -11.66 19.05 -3.99
C ASP A 582 -10.69 18.92 -5.18
N ARG A 583 -9.43 18.54 -4.92
CA ARG A 583 -8.45 18.24 -5.98
C ARG A 583 -8.81 17.00 -6.78
N ALA A 584 -9.32 15.96 -6.10
CA ALA A 584 -9.78 14.73 -6.77
C ALA A 584 -10.88 15.04 -7.77
N LEU A 585 -11.93 15.76 -7.34
CA LEU A 585 -13.05 16.17 -8.19
C LEU A 585 -12.59 17.09 -9.34
N PHE A 586 -11.71 18.05 -9.05
CA PHE A 586 -11.16 18.96 -10.05
C PHE A 586 -10.45 18.19 -11.18
N HIS A 587 -9.49 17.32 -10.85
CA HIS A 587 -8.73 16.58 -11.86
C HIS A 587 -9.56 15.52 -12.56
N GLN A 588 -10.51 14.88 -11.87
CA GLN A 588 -11.46 13.95 -12.51
C GLN A 588 -12.33 14.68 -13.55
N GLY A 589 -12.82 15.89 -13.22
CA GLY A 589 -13.57 16.73 -14.15
C GLY A 589 -12.76 17.13 -15.37
N GLN A 590 -11.52 17.62 -15.17
CA GLN A 590 -10.62 18.00 -16.26
C GLN A 590 -10.26 16.82 -17.17
N ALA A 591 -9.95 15.65 -16.59
CA ALA A 591 -9.66 14.44 -17.32
C ALA A 591 -10.87 13.96 -18.14
N THR A 592 -12.06 13.93 -17.53
CA THR A 592 -13.29 13.51 -18.21
C THR A 592 -13.63 14.44 -19.37
N GLN A 593 -13.51 15.75 -19.18
CA GLN A 593 -13.79 16.72 -20.24
C GLN A 593 -12.76 16.64 -21.38
N SER A 594 -11.48 16.44 -21.05
CA SER A 594 -10.42 16.31 -22.05
C SER A 594 -10.53 15.00 -22.84
N LEU A 595 -10.87 13.90 -22.17
CA LEU A 595 -11.15 12.63 -22.83
C LEU A 595 -12.36 12.72 -23.75
N ALA A 596 -13.45 13.36 -23.32
CA ALA A 596 -14.65 13.56 -24.15
C ALA A 596 -14.35 14.35 -25.44
N ARG A 597 -13.40 15.31 -25.41
CA ARG A 597 -12.94 16.03 -26.61
C ARG A 597 -12.03 15.18 -27.51
N LEU A 598 -11.27 14.24 -26.94
CA LEU A 598 -10.36 13.39 -27.69
C LEU A 598 -11.10 12.25 -28.42
N LEU A 599 -12.09 11.63 -27.77
CA LEU A 599 -12.78 10.43 -28.28
C LEU A 599 -13.32 10.53 -29.73
N PRO A 600 -13.91 11.65 -30.19
CA PRO A 600 -14.39 11.79 -31.57
C PRO A 600 -13.28 11.81 -32.63
N HIS A 601 -12.02 12.01 -32.22
CA HIS A 601 -10.88 12.26 -33.10
C HIS A 601 -9.73 11.27 -32.88
N VAL A 602 -10.00 10.14 -32.21
CA VAL A 602 -8.96 9.14 -31.91
C VAL A 602 -8.39 8.56 -33.20
N ASP A 603 -7.07 8.63 -33.32
CA ASP A 603 -6.27 8.08 -34.39
C ASP A 603 -5.19 7.13 -33.83
N ALA A 604 -4.33 6.59 -34.70
CA ALA A 604 -3.27 5.67 -34.30
C ALA A 604 -2.25 6.28 -33.32
N ASN A 605 -2.12 7.62 -33.27
CA ASN A 605 -1.15 8.31 -32.42
C ASN A 605 -1.73 8.73 -31.05
N SER A 606 -3.04 8.61 -30.87
CA SER A 606 -3.75 9.05 -29.66
C SER A 606 -4.58 7.96 -29.00
N VAL A 607 -4.66 6.78 -29.62
CA VAL A 607 -5.41 5.61 -29.10
C VAL A 607 -4.83 5.08 -27.79
N ASP A 608 -3.52 5.17 -27.60
CA ASP A 608 -2.82 4.78 -26.38
C ASP A 608 -3.16 5.71 -25.21
N ILE A 609 -3.16 7.02 -25.46
CA ILE A 609 -3.57 8.06 -24.52
C ILE A 609 -5.04 7.87 -24.16
N ALA A 610 -5.93 7.76 -25.15
CA ALA A 610 -7.36 7.57 -24.90
C ALA A 610 -7.64 6.29 -24.09
N LEU A 611 -6.97 5.18 -24.44
CA LEU A 611 -7.11 3.91 -23.74
C LEU A 611 -6.59 4.00 -22.30
N ALA A 612 -5.38 4.53 -22.09
CA ALA A 612 -4.82 4.71 -20.76
C ALA A 612 -5.70 5.62 -19.89
N SER A 613 -6.23 6.71 -20.46
CA SER A 613 -7.17 7.60 -19.76
C SER A 613 -8.46 6.91 -19.35
N CYS A 614 -9.09 6.12 -20.24
CA CYS A 614 -10.27 5.34 -19.90
C CYS A 614 -9.98 4.36 -18.76
N LEU A 615 -8.85 3.66 -18.81
CA LEU A 615 -8.49 2.67 -17.78
C LEU A 615 -8.17 3.33 -16.44
N LEU A 616 -7.43 4.44 -16.43
CA LEU A 616 -7.11 5.18 -15.21
C LEU A 616 -8.36 5.82 -14.58
N LEU A 617 -9.26 6.40 -15.38
CA LEU A 617 -10.54 6.93 -14.86
C LEU A 617 -11.45 5.82 -14.34
N CYS A 618 -11.48 4.67 -15.02
CA CYS A 618 -12.17 3.48 -14.52
C CYS A 618 -11.64 3.08 -13.14
N MET A 619 -10.31 3.01 -12.97
CA MET A 619 -9.66 2.74 -11.68
C MET A 619 -9.99 3.80 -10.62
N THR A 620 -9.89 5.08 -10.94
CA THR A 620 -10.21 6.18 -10.02
C THR A 620 -11.63 6.05 -9.48
N GLU A 621 -12.60 5.80 -10.35
CA GLU A 621 -14.00 5.66 -9.96
C GLU A 621 -14.28 4.38 -9.17
N LEU A 622 -13.61 3.28 -9.52
CA LEU A 622 -13.66 2.03 -8.73
C LEU A 622 -13.09 2.25 -7.32
N PHE A 623 -12.01 3.01 -7.18
CA PHE A 623 -11.37 3.24 -5.88
C PHE A 623 -12.10 4.24 -5.01
N ASP A 624 -12.72 5.24 -5.62
CA ASP A 624 -13.60 6.15 -4.90
C ASP A 624 -14.81 5.39 -4.32
N GLY A 625 -15.37 4.47 -5.11
CA GLY A 625 -16.49 3.60 -4.75
C GLY A 625 -17.87 4.27 -4.82
N THR A 626 -17.95 5.60 -4.96
CA THR A 626 -19.24 6.31 -5.03
C THR A 626 -19.80 6.44 -6.45
N SER A 627 -18.92 6.37 -7.47
CA SER A 627 -19.30 6.57 -8.87
C SER A 627 -19.78 5.29 -9.57
N GLN A 628 -20.71 5.46 -10.51
CA GLN A 628 -21.20 4.42 -11.42
C GLN A 628 -20.63 4.52 -12.86
N GLY A 629 -19.85 5.57 -13.14
CA GLY A 629 -19.30 5.87 -14.47
C GLY A 629 -18.19 4.89 -14.91
N TRP A 630 -17.59 4.13 -14.00
CA TRP A 630 -16.56 3.13 -14.30
C TRP A 630 -16.97 2.14 -15.40
N LYS A 631 -18.27 1.79 -15.47
CA LYS A 631 -18.85 0.92 -16.51
C LYS A 631 -18.71 1.54 -17.91
N LEU A 632 -18.94 2.84 -18.01
CA LEU A 632 -18.83 3.60 -19.28
C LEU A 632 -17.38 3.69 -19.73
N HIS A 633 -16.45 3.97 -18.79
CA HIS A 633 -15.02 4.01 -19.08
C HIS A 633 -14.50 2.67 -19.59
N LEU A 634 -14.94 1.56 -18.97
CA LEU A 634 -14.57 0.22 -19.39
C LEU A 634 -15.15 -0.16 -20.77
N GLN A 635 -16.39 0.24 -21.06
CA GLN A 635 -16.99 0.09 -22.40
C GLN A 635 -16.26 0.91 -23.46
N GLY A 636 -15.83 2.13 -23.12
CA GLY A 636 -14.99 2.97 -23.97
C GLY A 636 -13.65 2.30 -24.27
N ALA A 637 -12.97 1.81 -23.23
CA ALA A 637 -11.70 1.08 -23.36
C ALA A 637 -11.83 -0.15 -24.27
N LYS A 638 -12.94 -0.92 -24.16
CA LYS A 638 -13.22 -2.03 -25.08
C LYS A 638 -13.21 -1.59 -26.54
N ARG A 639 -13.96 -0.54 -26.87
CA ARG A 639 -14.07 -0.04 -28.26
C ARG A 639 -12.71 0.41 -28.79
N LEU A 640 -11.92 1.07 -27.96
CA LEU A 640 -10.55 1.50 -28.30
C LEU A 640 -9.63 0.30 -28.55
N LEU A 641 -9.75 -0.78 -27.77
CA LEU A 641 -8.98 -2.02 -27.98
C LEU A 641 -9.32 -2.71 -29.31
N SER A 642 -10.60 -2.72 -29.71
CA SER A 642 -10.99 -3.23 -31.04
C SER A 642 -10.32 -2.46 -32.18
N THR A 643 -10.25 -1.13 -32.06
CA THR A 643 -9.55 -0.26 -33.02
C THR A 643 -8.04 -0.51 -33.02
N LEU A 644 -7.44 -0.67 -31.82
CA LEU A 644 -6.02 -0.97 -31.64
C LEU A 644 -5.62 -2.29 -32.31
N LYS A 645 -6.45 -3.33 -32.16
CA LYS A 645 -6.25 -4.62 -32.82
C LYS A 645 -6.35 -4.51 -34.34
N PHE A 646 -7.28 -3.72 -34.85
CA PHE A 646 -7.41 -3.46 -36.29
C PHE A 646 -6.17 -2.77 -36.87
N GLN A 647 -5.52 -1.89 -36.09
CA GLN A 647 -4.36 -1.11 -36.53
C GLN A 647 -3.02 -1.85 -36.38
N HIS A 648 -2.81 -2.61 -35.30
CA HIS A 648 -1.51 -3.24 -34.98
C HIS A 648 -1.46 -4.76 -35.18
N GLY A 649 -2.57 -5.42 -35.52
CA GLY A 649 -2.64 -6.88 -35.63
C GLY A 649 -2.41 -7.58 -34.28
N ASP A 650 -1.87 -8.80 -34.29
CA ASP A 650 -1.68 -9.63 -33.08
C ASP A 650 -0.40 -9.31 -32.27
N MET A 651 0.47 -8.42 -32.76
CA MET A 651 1.78 -8.16 -32.16
C MET A 651 1.77 -6.90 -31.27
N LEU A 652 1.50 -7.09 -29.98
CA LEU A 652 1.47 -6.02 -28.96
C LEU A 652 2.69 -6.10 -28.03
N THR A 653 3.47 -5.02 -27.92
CA THR A 653 4.67 -4.95 -27.06
C THR A 653 4.63 -3.75 -26.10
N GLY A 654 5.34 -3.83 -24.97
CA GLY A 654 5.52 -2.73 -24.02
C GLY A 654 4.20 -2.25 -23.38
N HIS A 655 3.98 -0.93 -23.38
CA HIS A 655 2.83 -0.29 -22.74
C HIS A 655 1.48 -0.74 -23.32
N PHE A 656 1.38 -1.08 -24.61
CA PHE A 656 0.15 -1.62 -25.19
C PHE A 656 -0.23 -2.97 -24.58
N LYS A 657 0.75 -3.87 -24.41
CA LYS A 657 0.55 -5.17 -23.74
C LYS A 657 0.09 -4.97 -22.29
N PHE A 658 0.63 -3.96 -21.60
CA PHE A 658 0.17 -3.57 -20.26
C PHE A 658 -1.28 -3.06 -20.27
N SER A 659 -1.64 -2.12 -21.14
CA SER A 659 -3.01 -1.55 -21.22
C SER A 659 -4.06 -2.61 -21.55
N VAL A 660 -3.76 -3.54 -22.46
CA VAL A 660 -4.66 -4.67 -22.78
C VAL A 660 -4.87 -5.58 -21.57
N LYS A 661 -3.80 -5.91 -20.84
CA LYS A 661 -3.91 -6.72 -19.62
C LYS A 661 -4.69 -6.01 -18.53
N LEU A 662 -4.44 -4.71 -18.32
CA LEU A 662 -5.17 -3.89 -17.36
C LEU A 662 -6.67 -3.84 -17.71
N ALA A 663 -7.01 -3.67 -18.99
CA ALA A 663 -8.40 -3.69 -19.45
C ALA A 663 -9.08 -5.05 -19.24
N ARG A 664 -8.43 -6.16 -19.64
CA ARG A 664 -8.95 -7.52 -19.40
C ARG A 664 -9.12 -7.79 -17.92
N PHE A 665 -8.18 -7.33 -17.11
CA PHE A 665 -8.22 -7.45 -15.67
C PHE A 665 -9.43 -6.72 -15.07
N LEU A 666 -9.63 -5.43 -15.40
CA LEU A 666 -10.78 -4.64 -14.94
C LEU A 666 -12.12 -5.24 -15.43
N ASP A 667 -12.16 -5.75 -16.66
CA ASP A 667 -13.35 -6.41 -17.21
C ASP A 667 -13.67 -7.74 -16.53
N SER A 668 -12.63 -8.50 -16.17
CA SER A 668 -12.81 -9.74 -15.43
C SER A 668 -13.27 -9.47 -13.99
N ALA A 669 -12.69 -8.47 -13.32
CA ALA A 669 -13.10 -8.02 -12.01
C ALA A 669 -14.57 -7.55 -12.01
N ALA A 670 -14.97 -6.84 -13.06
CA ALA A 670 -16.36 -6.47 -13.29
C ALA A 670 -17.24 -7.72 -13.49
N THR A 671 -16.82 -8.70 -14.28
CA THR A 671 -17.58 -9.93 -14.58
C THR A 671 -17.79 -10.82 -13.35
N THR A 672 -16.72 -11.10 -12.59
CA THR A 672 -16.78 -11.91 -11.36
C THR A 672 -17.68 -11.26 -10.32
N SER A 673 -17.62 -9.94 -10.22
CA SER A 673 -18.55 -9.17 -9.40
C SER A 673 -19.97 -9.28 -9.94
N THR A 674 -20.20 -8.96 -11.21
CA THR A 674 -21.54 -8.64 -11.73
C THR A 674 -22.38 -9.84 -12.18
N CYS A 675 -21.76 -10.98 -12.52
CA CYS A 675 -22.43 -12.07 -13.22
C CYS A 675 -23.04 -11.67 -14.59
N LYS A 676 -22.64 -10.51 -15.13
CA LYS A 676 -22.90 -10.17 -16.53
C LYS A 676 -21.76 -10.76 -17.38
N PRO A 677 -21.99 -11.10 -18.66
CA PRO A 677 -20.92 -11.51 -19.55
C PRO A 677 -19.80 -10.46 -19.54
N PRO A 678 -18.53 -10.88 -19.74
CA PRO A 678 -17.44 -9.94 -19.90
C PRO A 678 -17.81 -8.94 -20.98
N LEU A 679 -17.56 -7.66 -20.71
CA LEU A 679 -17.84 -6.65 -21.70
C LEU A 679 -16.92 -6.86 -22.88
N ILE A 680 -15.66 -7.29 -22.67
CA ILE A 680 -14.67 -7.61 -23.70
C ILE A 680 -14.81 -9.07 -24.14
N ASP A 681 -15.13 -9.31 -25.40
CA ASP A 681 -15.21 -10.65 -26.01
C ASP A 681 -13.81 -11.18 -26.40
N ASN A 682 -13.65 -12.51 -26.33
CA ASN A 682 -12.39 -13.18 -26.66
C ASN A 682 -11.93 -12.98 -28.11
N GLU A 683 -12.85 -12.75 -29.05
CA GLU A 683 -12.52 -12.49 -30.45
C GLU A 683 -11.88 -11.11 -30.63
N THR A 684 -12.29 -10.12 -29.84
CA THR A 684 -11.70 -8.77 -29.83
C THR A 684 -10.26 -8.74 -29.30
N VAL A 685 -9.82 -9.74 -28.53
CA VAL A 685 -8.46 -9.80 -27.95
C VAL A 685 -7.83 -11.17 -28.16
N THR A 686 -7.75 -11.62 -29.41
CA THR A 686 -6.99 -12.81 -29.82
C THR A 686 -5.50 -12.50 -29.87
N THR A 687 -4.92 -12.04 -28.77
CA THR A 687 -3.48 -12.20 -28.58
C THR A 687 -3.30 -13.64 -28.10
N SER A 688 -2.67 -14.47 -28.92
CA SER A 688 -2.07 -15.72 -28.47
C SER A 688 -1.09 -15.39 -27.34
N LEU A 689 -1.58 -15.39 -26.10
CA LEU A 689 -0.76 -15.38 -24.91
C LEU A 689 -0.12 -16.78 -24.81
N GLU A 690 0.79 -17.10 -25.74
CA GLU A 690 1.80 -18.11 -25.47
C GLU A 690 2.67 -17.54 -24.37
N LEU A 691 2.36 -17.95 -23.15
CA LEU A 691 3.07 -17.55 -21.95
C LEU A 691 4.40 -18.27 -21.94
N THR A 692 5.48 -17.50 -21.81
CA THR A 692 6.76 -18.08 -21.41
C THR A 692 6.66 -18.56 -19.95
N GLU A 693 7.43 -19.61 -19.62
CA GLU A 693 7.50 -20.22 -18.28
C GLU A 693 8.14 -19.29 -17.21
N ASP A 694 8.51 -18.05 -17.57
CA ASP A 694 9.28 -17.16 -16.70
C ASP A 694 8.40 -16.45 -15.67
N VAL A 695 8.59 -16.82 -14.39
CA VAL A 695 7.89 -16.26 -13.22
C VAL A 695 8.25 -14.78 -12.97
N ASN A 696 9.33 -14.28 -13.56
CA ASN A 696 9.77 -12.89 -13.47
C ASN A 696 9.33 -12.01 -14.65
N GLY A 697 8.56 -12.54 -15.61
CA GLY A 697 8.11 -11.78 -16.78
C GLY A 697 7.25 -10.54 -16.45
N GLU A 698 7.15 -9.60 -17.40
CA GLU A 698 6.27 -8.42 -17.34
C GLU A 698 4.78 -8.77 -17.09
N ASP A 699 4.43 -10.04 -17.21
CA ASP A 699 3.07 -10.58 -17.09
C ASP A 699 2.50 -10.54 -15.66
N THR A 700 3.34 -10.35 -14.62
CA THR A 700 2.92 -10.40 -13.19
C THR A 700 2.64 -9.03 -12.54
N ALA A 701 2.61 -7.93 -13.32
CA ALA A 701 2.83 -6.58 -12.77
C ALA A 701 1.58 -5.72 -12.54
N VAL A 702 0.40 -6.18 -12.98
CA VAL A 702 -0.80 -5.32 -13.10
C VAL A 702 -1.44 -5.00 -11.75
N TYR A 703 -1.30 -5.85 -10.72
CA TYR A 703 -1.94 -5.58 -9.41
C TYR A 703 -1.45 -6.40 -8.20
N GLY A 704 -0.31 -7.10 -8.30
CA GLY A 704 0.02 -8.11 -7.28
C GLY A 704 -0.52 -9.52 -7.59
N ILE A 705 -1.40 -9.65 -8.58
CA ILE A 705 -2.06 -10.91 -8.94
C ILE A 705 -1.01 -11.90 -9.49
N PRO A 706 -0.85 -13.07 -8.85
CA PRO A 706 -0.03 -14.14 -9.38
C PRO A 706 -0.51 -14.56 -10.77
N LYS A 707 0.41 -14.99 -11.65
CA LYS A 707 0.07 -15.44 -13.02
C LYS A 707 -1.06 -16.48 -12.98
N GLU A 708 -1.04 -17.33 -11.97
CA GLU A 708 -1.99 -18.41 -11.67
C GLU A 708 -3.39 -17.86 -11.37
N LEU A 709 -3.50 -16.76 -10.63
CA LEU A 709 -4.78 -16.13 -10.30
C LEU A 709 -5.37 -15.40 -11.53
N PHE A 710 -4.53 -14.76 -12.34
CA PHE A 710 -4.96 -14.18 -13.61
C PHE A 710 -5.49 -15.27 -14.56
N HIS A 711 -4.83 -16.44 -14.60
CA HIS A 711 -5.32 -17.61 -15.32
C HIS A 711 -6.67 -18.11 -14.82
N LEU A 712 -6.90 -18.16 -13.51
CA LEU A 712 -8.18 -18.58 -12.95
C LEU A 712 -9.31 -17.60 -13.30
N VAL A 713 -9.04 -16.29 -13.19
CA VAL A 713 -9.97 -15.22 -13.51
C VAL A 713 -10.32 -15.18 -15.00
N ASP A 714 -9.33 -15.29 -15.89
CA ASP A 714 -9.56 -15.38 -17.35
C ASP A 714 -10.23 -16.70 -17.73
N ARG A 715 -9.88 -17.83 -17.07
CA ARG A 715 -10.61 -19.10 -17.22
C ARG A 715 -12.07 -18.95 -16.79
N ILE A 716 -12.40 -18.18 -15.76
CA ILE A 716 -13.80 -17.97 -15.35
C ILE A 716 -14.61 -17.22 -16.39
N ASN A 717 -14.06 -16.19 -17.04
CA ASN A 717 -14.75 -15.51 -18.14
C ASN A 717 -14.99 -16.47 -19.31
N ASN A 718 -13.99 -17.30 -19.62
CA ASN A 718 -14.09 -18.37 -20.62
C ASN A 718 -15.12 -19.44 -20.22
N LEU A 719 -15.16 -19.85 -18.95
CA LEU A 719 -16.06 -20.84 -18.36
C LEU A 719 -17.51 -20.31 -18.25
N ALA A 720 -17.70 -19.01 -18.02
CA ALA A 720 -19.00 -18.34 -18.04
C ALA A 720 -19.63 -18.38 -19.45
N SER A 721 -18.79 -18.35 -20.50
CA SER A 721 -19.23 -18.51 -21.90
C SER A 721 -19.41 -19.96 -22.35
N LYS A 722 -18.83 -20.94 -21.64
CA LYS A 722 -18.78 -22.36 -22.04
C LYS A 722 -19.01 -23.28 -20.82
N ARG A 723 -20.26 -23.72 -20.61
CA ARG A 723 -20.59 -24.73 -19.58
C ARG A 723 -20.23 -26.14 -20.06
N GLY A 724 -19.40 -26.88 -19.30
CA GLY A 724 -19.25 -28.35 -19.42
C GLY A 724 -17.93 -28.97 -18.92
N THR A 725 -17.88 -29.32 -17.62
CA THR A 725 -17.10 -30.37 -16.92
C THR A 725 -15.55 -30.44 -16.85
N ARG A 726 -15.11 -30.51 -15.58
CA ARG A 726 -14.04 -31.26 -14.89
C ARG A 726 -12.59 -30.72 -14.82
N VAL A 727 -12.09 -30.85 -13.58
CA VAL A 727 -10.87 -30.35 -12.93
C VAL A 727 -9.79 -31.42 -12.98
N ASP A 728 -8.53 -30.99 -13.12
CA ASP A 728 -7.38 -31.73 -12.58
C ASP A 728 -6.32 -30.76 -12.04
N ASP A 729 -5.67 -31.24 -10.97
CA ASP A 729 -4.71 -30.57 -10.09
C ASP A 729 -3.28 -30.48 -10.66
N ARG A 730 -2.47 -29.62 -10.00
CA ARG A 730 -1.00 -29.35 -10.07
C ARG A 730 -0.73 -27.93 -10.61
N SER A 731 0.17 -27.09 -10.05
CA SER A 731 1.38 -27.34 -9.24
C SER A 731 1.89 -26.04 -8.57
N GLU A 732 2.44 -26.21 -7.36
CA GLU A 732 3.71 -25.71 -6.78
C GLU A 732 4.15 -24.23 -6.69
N ALA A 733 4.42 -23.86 -5.42
CA ALA A 733 5.57 -23.13 -4.84
C ALA A 733 5.82 -21.64 -5.15
N PHE A 734 5.19 -20.74 -4.40
CA PHE A 734 5.66 -19.36 -4.17
C PHE A 734 5.25 -18.82 -2.79
N ASN A 735 6.09 -17.92 -2.24
CA ASN A 735 5.88 -16.98 -1.11
C ASN A 735 4.54 -17.15 -0.35
N ASP A 736 4.56 -17.57 0.92
CA ASP A 736 3.38 -18.01 1.69
C ASP A 736 2.12 -17.13 1.49
N ASP A 737 2.25 -15.80 1.53
CA ASP A 737 1.12 -14.88 1.31
C ASP A 737 0.43 -15.04 -0.05
N VAL A 738 1.22 -15.26 -1.11
CA VAL A 738 0.73 -15.41 -2.48
C VAL A 738 -0.03 -16.72 -2.63
N LEU A 739 0.54 -17.80 -2.11
CA LEU A 739 -0.11 -19.11 -2.09
C LEU A 739 -1.44 -19.01 -1.35
N HIS A 740 -1.45 -18.41 -0.17
CA HIS A 740 -2.65 -18.28 0.64
C HIS A 740 -3.70 -17.33 0.05
N ALA A 741 -3.31 -16.22 -0.56
CA ALA A 741 -4.24 -15.36 -1.29
C ALA A 741 -4.85 -16.09 -2.50
N THR A 742 -4.05 -16.88 -3.23
CA THR A 742 -4.52 -17.67 -4.38
C THR A 742 -5.50 -18.75 -3.95
N ILE A 743 -5.20 -19.48 -2.88
CA ILE A 743 -6.10 -20.50 -2.32
C ILE A 743 -7.41 -19.86 -1.86
N ALA A 744 -7.33 -18.74 -1.12
CA ALA A 744 -8.53 -18.01 -0.67
C ALA A 744 -9.42 -17.62 -1.86
N TYR A 745 -8.81 -17.14 -2.94
CA TYR A 745 -9.52 -16.76 -4.16
C TYR A 745 -10.12 -17.96 -4.88
N GLU A 746 -9.39 -19.07 -5.01
CA GLU A 746 -9.90 -20.29 -5.62
C GLU A 746 -11.17 -20.81 -4.90
N TRP A 747 -11.14 -20.86 -3.57
CA TRP A 747 -12.31 -21.27 -2.79
C TRP A 747 -13.45 -20.27 -2.85
N ALA A 748 -13.15 -18.97 -2.92
CA ALA A 748 -14.16 -17.93 -3.15
C ALA A 748 -14.88 -18.10 -4.50
N LEU A 749 -14.15 -18.48 -5.54
CA LEU A 749 -14.71 -18.78 -6.86
C LEU A 749 -15.59 -20.04 -6.83
N ARG A 750 -15.16 -21.10 -6.14
CA ARG A 750 -15.97 -22.32 -5.92
C ARG A 750 -17.27 -22.00 -5.17
N LEU A 751 -17.17 -21.20 -4.10
CA LEU A 751 -18.33 -20.73 -3.33
C LEU A 751 -19.29 -19.92 -4.22
N ARG A 752 -18.75 -19.02 -5.05
CA ARG A 752 -19.56 -18.22 -5.98
C ARG A 752 -20.27 -19.09 -7.00
N LEU A 753 -19.61 -20.11 -7.53
CA LEU A 753 -20.21 -21.07 -8.46
C LEU A 753 -21.38 -21.81 -7.80
N HIS A 754 -21.21 -22.31 -6.57
CA HIS A 754 -22.32 -22.93 -5.83
C HIS A 754 -23.49 -21.97 -5.63
N GLN A 755 -23.23 -20.71 -5.27
CA GLN A 755 -24.30 -19.71 -5.10
C GLN A 755 -25.10 -19.45 -6.39
N ILE A 756 -24.42 -19.49 -7.54
CA ILE A 756 -25.05 -19.28 -8.85
C ILE A 756 -25.87 -20.51 -9.27
N THR A 757 -25.41 -21.73 -8.99
CA THR A 757 -26.05 -22.96 -9.46
C THR A 757 -27.09 -23.52 -8.51
N GLU A 758 -26.83 -23.43 -7.20
CA GLU A 758 -27.62 -24.07 -6.14
C GLU A 758 -28.35 -23.04 -5.26
N GLY A 759 -28.11 -21.74 -5.48
CA GLY A 759 -28.71 -20.64 -4.70
C GLY A 759 -27.93 -20.32 -3.43
N TYR A 760 -28.50 -19.47 -2.58
CA TYR A 760 -27.81 -18.87 -1.42
C TYR A 760 -27.99 -19.63 -0.09
N SER A 761 -28.33 -20.92 -0.16
CA SER A 761 -28.49 -21.76 1.03
C SER A 761 -27.15 -22.07 1.69
N LEU A 762 -27.14 -22.11 3.02
CA LEU A 762 -25.95 -22.47 3.80
C LEU A 762 -25.93 -23.98 4.04
N GLY A 763 -25.37 -24.73 3.08
CA GLY A 763 -25.14 -26.18 3.21
C GLY A 763 -23.67 -26.53 3.46
N ASP A 764 -23.38 -27.82 3.62
CA ASP A 764 -22.04 -28.33 3.98
C ASP A 764 -20.94 -27.86 3.01
N LYS A 765 -21.23 -27.85 1.70
CA LYS A 765 -20.28 -27.37 0.67
C LYS A 765 -19.95 -25.88 0.83
N VAL A 766 -20.92 -25.08 1.26
CA VAL A 766 -20.74 -23.64 1.49
C VAL A 766 -19.89 -23.43 2.73
N SER A 767 -20.17 -24.19 3.80
CA SER A 767 -19.40 -24.15 5.05
C SER A 767 -17.93 -24.52 4.80
N GLU A 768 -17.65 -25.58 4.05
CA GLU A 768 -16.29 -25.97 3.65
C GLU A 768 -15.58 -24.84 2.89
N CYS A 769 -16.24 -24.20 1.91
CA CYS A 769 -15.63 -23.10 1.18
C CYS A 769 -15.33 -21.90 2.10
N VAL A 770 -16.25 -21.53 3.00
CA VAL A 770 -16.09 -20.42 3.93
C VAL A 770 -14.89 -20.67 4.86
N GLU A 771 -14.78 -21.87 5.42
CA GLU A 771 -13.65 -22.25 6.28
C GLU A 771 -12.32 -22.14 5.54
N ARG A 772 -12.22 -22.69 4.32
CA ARG A 772 -10.99 -22.65 3.52
C ARG A 772 -10.59 -21.24 3.10
N ILE A 773 -11.56 -20.38 2.80
CA ILE A 773 -11.31 -18.96 2.50
C ILE A 773 -10.73 -18.26 3.73
N ILE A 774 -11.37 -18.43 4.89
CA ILE A 774 -10.97 -17.77 6.13
C ILE A 774 -9.59 -18.24 6.60
N GLU A 775 -9.35 -19.56 6.63
CA GLU A 775 -8.06 -20.14 7.01
C GLU A 775 -6.91 -19.63 6.12
N SER A 776 -7.18 -19.44 4.84
CA SER A 776 -6.17 -18.97 3.88
C SER A 776 -5.99 -17.46 3.99
N ALA A 777 -7.06 -16.68 4.09
CA ALA A 777 -6.99 -15.22 4.25
C ALA A 777 -6.24 -14.81 5.53
N GLN A 778 -6.38 -15.55 6.63
CA GLN A 778 -5.66 -15.29 7.88
C GLN A 778 -4.15 -15.52 7.80
N LYS A 779 -3.69 -16.36 6.87
CA LYS A 779 -2.25 -16.63 6.67
C LYS A 779 -1.56 -15.59 5.79
N VAL A 780 -2.32 -14.74 5.12
CA VAL A 780 -1.76 -13.59 4.38
C VAL A 780 -1.44 -12.48 5.37
N ARG A 781 -0.18 -12.07 5.46
CA ARG A 781 0.25 -10.98 6.34
C ARG A 781 -0.52 -9.69 6.07
N TYR A 782 -0.80 -8.93 7.13
CA TYR A 782 -1.34 -7.57 7.02
C TYR A 782 -0.34 -6.69 6.25
N GLY A 783 -0.83 -5.76 5.43
CA GLY A 783 0.01 -4.89 4.59
C GLY A 783 0.79 -5.59 3.48
N SER A 784 0.55 -6.89 3.25
CA SER A 784 1.14 -7.60 2.11
C SER A 784 0.70 -6.96 0.80
N SER A 785 1.57 -6.94 -0.22
CA SER A 785 1.26 -6.36 -1.54
C SER A 785 0.12 -7.08 -2.27
N VAL A 786 -0.31 -8.25 -1.78
CA VAL A 786 -1.45 -9.02 -2.30
C VAL A 786 -2.69 -8.95 -1.40
N GLU A 787 -2.64 -8.17 -0.32
CA GLU A 787 -3.75 -8.02 0.63
C GLU A 787 -5.01 -7.48 -0.06
N SER A 788 -4.86 -6.56 -1.02
CA SER A 788 -5.97 -6.06 -1.85
C SER A 788 -6.72 -7.18 -2.59
N CYS A 789 -6.04 -8.28 -2.95
CA CYS A 789 -6.66 -9.42 -3.64
C CYS A 789 -7.59 -10.25 -2.74
N LEU A 790 -7.60 -10.02 -1.42
CA LEU A 790 -8.46 -10.74 -0.49
C LEU A 790 -9.87 -10.16 -0.40
N LEU A 791 -10.15 -9.00 -1.00
CA LEU A 791 -11.46 -8.37 -0.83
C LEU A 791 -12.59 -9.25 -1.34
N PHE A 792 -12.51 -9.71 -2.59
CA PHE A 792 -13.51 -10.62 -3.14
C PHE A 792 -13.67 -11.89 -2.28
N PRO A 793 -12.60 -12.62 -1.90
CA PRO A 793 -12.70 -13.75 -0.97
C PRO A 793 -13.41 -13.44 0.35
N LEU A 794 -13.05 -12.33 1.01
CA LEU A 794 -13.61 -11.94 2.29
C LEU A 794 -15.10 -11.59 2.19
N VAL A 795 -15.54 -10.96 1.09
CA VAL A 795 -16.96 -10.68 0.87
C VAL A 795 -17.74 -11.96 0.56
N MET A 796 -17.15 -12.89 -0.19
CA MET A 796 -17.74 -14.21 -0.47
C MET A 796 -17.95 -15.01 0.81
N ALA A 797 -16.91 -15.10 1.64
CA ALA A 797 -16.99 -15.73 2.95
C ALA A 797 -17.98 -14.99 3.86
N GLY A 798 -17.84 -13.67 4.00
CA GLY A 798 -18.69 -12.80 4.82
C GLY A 798 -20.17 -12.91 4.49
N GLY A 799 -20.53 -12.95 3.19
CA GLY A 799 -21.89 -13.14 2.74
C GLY A 799 -22.49 -14.50 3.08
N SER A 800 -21.65 -15.47 3.47
CA SER A 800 -22.01 -16.87 3.73
C SER A 800 -21.62 -17.38 5.13
N CYS A 801 -21.06 -16.53 6.01
CA CYS A 801 -20.72 -16.91 7.38
C CYS A 801 -21.97 -17.27 8.20
N ASP A 802 -21.90 -18.38 8.91
CA ASP A 802 -22.98 -18.90 9.75
C ASP A 802 -22.76 -18.62 11.25
N CYS A 803 -21.51 -18.40 11.67
CA CYS A 803 -21.15 -18.22 13.07
C CYS A 803 -20.41 -16.91 13.36
N LEU A 804 -20.48 -16.46 14.62
CA LEU A 804 -19.90 -15.19 15.07
C LEU A 804 -18.37 -15.14 14.89
N GLY A 805 -17.67 -16.25 15.12
CA GLY A 805 -16.20 -16.31 14.98
C GLY A 805 -15.73 -15.96 13.56
N GLN A 806 -16.38 -16.55 12.55
CA GLN A 806 -16.08 -16.26 11.14
C GLN A 806 -16.39 -14.79 10.78
N ARG A 807 -17.52 -14.26 11.29
CA ARG A 807 -17.89 -12.84 11.08
C ARG A 807 -16.84 -11.90 11.63
N LEU A 808 -16.33 -12.16 12.84
CA LEU A 808 -15.28 -11.36 13.46
C LEU A 808 -13.98 -11.36 12.64
N VAL A 809 -13.57 -12.51 12.11
CA VAL A 809 -12.37 -12.59 11.25
C VAL A 809 -12.55 -11.81 9.96
N VAL A 810 -13.69 -11.98 9.27
CA VAL A 810 -13.98 -11.23 8.03
C VAL A 810 -14.04 -9.73 8.31
N GLN A 811 -14.68 -9.32 9.41
CA GLN A 811 -14.78 -7.92 9.78
C GLN A 811 -13.41 -7.32 10.11
N ASP A 812 -12.59 -8.03 10.89
CA ASP A 812 -11.22 -7.63 11.21
C ASP A 812 -10.39 -7.40 9.95
N ARG A 813 -10.37 -8.40 9.04
CA ARG A 813 -9.62 -8.29 7.78
C ARG A 813 -10.08 -7.11 6.93
N LEU A 814 -11.39 -6.90 6.76
CA LEU A 814 -11.92 -5.76 6.00
C LEU A 814 -11.58 -4.42 6.65
N MET A 815 -11.62 -4.33 7.99
CA MET A 815 -11.21 -3.12 8.72
C MET A 815 -9.72 -2.83 8.60
N VAL A 816 -8.86 -3.85 8.65
CA VAL A 816 -7.42 -3.66 8.44
C VAL A 816 -7.15 -3.25 7.00
N MET A 817 -7.77 -3.91 6.02
CA MET A 817 -7.66 -3.55 4.60
C MET A 817 -8.11 -2.11 4.32
N GLU A 818 -9.18 -1.64 4.97
CA GLU A 818 -9.66 -0.26 4.86
C GLU A 818 -8.57 0.73 5.29
N ARG A 819 -7.76 0.37 6.29
CA ARG A 819 -6.67 1.20 6.82
C ARG A 819 -5.34 1.04 6.07
N THR A 820 -5.04 -0.14 5.51
CA THR A 820 -3.78 -0.43 4.81
C THR A 820 -3.81 -0.07 3.33
N CYS A 821 -4.93 -0.30 2.66
CA CYS A 821 -5.07 -0.08 1.21
C CYS A 821 -5.70 1.28 0.87
N GLY A 822 -6.48 1.88 1.79
CA GLY A 822 -6.97 3.25 1.64
C GLY A 822 -7.97 3.48 0.50
N PHE A 823 -8.71 2.45 0.08
CA PHE A 823 -9.70 2.56 -1.00
C PHE A 823 -11.15 2.42 -0.51
N GLY A 824 -12.07 3.15 -1.14
CA GLY A 824 -13.46 3.29 -0.72
C GLY A 824 -14.34 2.07 -0.89
N TYR A 825 -14.05 1.24 -1.88
CA TYR A 825 -14.78 0.02 -2.14
C TYR A 825 -14.62 -1.03 -1.02
N ILE A 826 -13.54 -0.96 -0.23
CA ILE A 826 -13.32 -1.84 0.94
C ILE A 826 -14.32 -1.49 2.05
N HIS A 827 -14.54 -0.20 2.31
CA HIS A 827 -15.55 0.27 3.26
C HIS A 827 -16.96 -0.18 2.86
N GLN A 828 -17.33 0.03 1.59
CA GLN A 828 -18.64 -0.39 1.07
C GLN A 828 -18.82 -1.90 1.08
N SER A 829 -17.75 -2.66 0.86
CA SER A 829 -17.76 -4.12 0.96
C SER A 829 -17.99 -4.60 2.40
N ARG A 830 -17.41 -3.91 3.39
CA ARG A 830 -17.71 -4.15 4.81
C ARG A 830 -19.17 -3.83 5.14
N GLU A 831 -19.69 -2.68 4.68
CA GLU A 831 -21.09 -2.30 4.87
C GLU A 831 -22.05 -3.32 4.24
N LEU A 832 -21.73 -3.84 3.04
CA LEU A 832 -22.51 -4.90 2.39
C LEU A 832 -22.60 -6.16 3.26
N VAL A 833 -21.46 -6.62 3.76
CA VAL A 833 -21.39 -7.83 4.59
C VAL A 833 -22.13 -7.64 5.92
N GLU A 834 -21.98 -6.47 6.55
CA GLU A 834 -22.73 -6.11 7.78
C GLU A 834 -24.25 -6.06 7.53
N LYS A 835 -24.71 -5.52 6.38
CA LYS A 835 -26.13 -5.55 5.97
C LYS A 835 -26.63 -6.99 5.78
N VAL A 836 -25.83 -7.86 5.16
CA VAL A 836 -26.17 -9.28 4.99
C VAL A 836 -26.36 -9.95 6.34
N TRP A 837 -25.44 -9.74 7.28
CA TRP A 837 -25.53 -10.32 8.63
C TRP A 837 -26.78 -9.86 9.37
N LYS A 838 -27.11 -8.57 9.29
CA LYS A 838 -28.31 -8.01 9.91
C LYS A 838 -29.59 -8.60 9.32
N ARG A 839 -29.68 -8.76 7.99
CA ARG A 839 -30.86 -9.39 7.36
C ARG A 839 -30.99 -10.86 7.67
N ARG A 840 -29.87 -11.54 7.88
CA ARG A 840 -29.87 -12.98 8.20
C ARG A 840 -30.43 -13.27 9.60
N GLU A 841 -30.64 -12.24 10.44
CA GLU A 841 -31.38 -12.36 11.71
C GLU A 841 -32.89 -12.54 11.48
N THR A 842 -33.41 -12.05 10.35
CA THR A 842 -34.85 -12.08 10.02
C THR A 842 -35.19 -12.97 8.82
N GLU A 843 -34.22 -13.22 7.93
CA GLU A 843 -34.38 -13.98 6.69
C GLU A 843 -33.47 -15.21 6.66
N PRO A 844 -34.00 -16.43 6.43
CA PRO A 844 -33.20 -17.65 6.43
C PRO A 844 -32.23 -17.75 5.24
N ILE A 845 -32.54 -17.10 4.11
CA ILE A 845 -31.71 -17.06 2.91
C ILE A 845 -31.56 -15.60 2.47
N VAL A 846 -30.33 -15.09 2.54
CA VAL A 846 -30.02 -13.70 2.16
C VAL A 846 -29.13 -13.70 0.91
N ASN A 847 -29.61 -13.05 -0.15
CA ASN A 847 -28.85 -12.89 -1.38
C ASN A 847 -28.04 -11.58 -1.34
N TRP A 848 -26.77 -11.68 -0.96
CA TRP A 848 -25.86 -10.52 -0.89
C TRP A 848 -25.68 -9.82 -2.25
N ALA A 849 -25.73 -10.55 -3.38
CA ALA A 849 -25.54 -9.94 -4.70
C ALA A 849 -26.73 -9.06 -5.08
N ARG A 850 -27.94 -9.43 -4.63
CA ARG A 850 -29.14 -8.62 -4.77
C ARG A 850 -29.04 -7.32 -3.99
N ILE A 851 -28.67 -7.39 -2.70
CA ILE A 851 -28.46 -6.21 -1.84
C ILE A 851 -27.46 -5.25 -2.50
N ARG A 852 -26.32 -5.81 -2.92
CA ARG A 852 -25.26 -5.06 -3.59
C ARG A 852 -25.76 -4.33 -4.86
N TYR A 853 -26.59 -4.99 -5.66
CA TYR A 853 -27.06 -4.43 -6.91
C TYR A 853 -28.19 -3.43 -6.76
N GLU A 854 -29.20 -3.79 -5.98
CA GLU A 854 -30.44 -3.01 -5.84
C GLU A 854 -30.23 -1.83 -4.88
N GLU A 855 -29.33 -1.95 -3.89
CA GLU A 855 -29.23 -0.99 -2.79
C GLU A 855 -27.85 -0.32 -2.68
N MET A 856 -26.85 -0.84 -3.37
CA MET A 856 -25.48 -0.32 -3.35
C MET A 856 -24.94 -0.01 -4.75
N GLY A 857 -25.86 0.26 -5.70
CA GLY A 857 -25.53 0.70 -7.06
C GLY A 857 -24.76 -0.33 -7.91
N GLY A 858 -24.63 -1.58 -7.48
CA GLY A 858 -23.76 -2.54 -8.17
C GLY A 858 -22.28 -2.30 -7.89
N LEU A 859 -21.95 -2.10 -6.61
CA LEU A 859 -20.60 -2.15 -6.04
C LEU A 859 -19.76 -3.26 -6.72
N ALA A 860 -18.57 -2.89 -7.19
CA ALA A 860 -17.57 -3.83 -7.68
C ALA A 860 -16.82 -4.44 -6.49
N LEU A 861 -16.72 -5.76 -6.46
CA LEU A 861 -16.01 -6.51 -5.42
C LEU A 861 -14.72 -7.03 -6.05
N TYR A 862 -13.66 -6.23 -5.96
CA TYR A 862 -12.34 -6.65 -6.43
C TYR A 862 -11.31 -6.65 -5.31
#